data_AF-A0A4S4A5D0-F1
#
_entry.id   AF-A0A4S4A5D0-F1
#
_cell.length_a   1.000
_cell.length_b   1.000
_cell.length_c   1.000
_cell.angle_alpha   90.00
_cell.angle_beta   90.00
_cell.angle_gamma   90.00
#
_symmetry.space_group_name_H-M   'P 1'
#
loop_
_entity.id
_entity.type
_entity.pdbx_description
1 polymer ?
#
loop_
_entity_poly.entity_id
_entity_poly.type
_entity_poly.pdbx_seq_one_letter_code
_entity_poly.pdbx_strand_id
1 'polypeptide(L)'
;MKKILFTLLLLGLYGITMAQEAFPESPTALVVPQITNPSVDAQAITKFGDIPISEYTGMVNAAIPLYTLKSGNLSLPINLDYNAAGVKVSQTATWTGINWVLNAGGVITRTVHDKGDEADNPDGRMTADTIVPAGFLNGSAYAGWINLTLAKRRKLVDIKPDIFYFNFPGYSGSFFLDKQFKPRLVKADSNLKIEIVGTDSNLRTRLRQSNEFCITTPEGVKYYFGGDNATETSFLGNRIDNPYVPTGYYLTKIQHPISGTITLEYLSDSVNRNIRLETNESVTVKIAGLPTEHRDCIQPAYSEMSHDINTSYNIIASGKTLSKIKGNQGATEITFNSTPGSATHYRKVLNSIVIKEDNTILNTIDLNYYFPQTQSTSERFFLTKVEFNKNKNYGSGRKYEQYELEYFEPNELPNRDSQAKDVLGYYNGKWGNTIALPKNFDHYFHNYYSNFADRSSDLTYAVKGALKKIIFPTKGYSEFEYEMVKSKELDYGGGVQMNIWRNNPGRNPVNKTSTTASMMGDSYQNPDGTFGFLGVYMDQTIKGIANIISNSQMGHTDVIVLKITDITDNTVQNFTFRMPDGNQEIGSGSYNFSIEFTFDIRKDHKYSLQLSNNYQFSTTQFDAEVYFAYVKGVRLVDDGPLRVKRVTDYNAETENAYIKRYYYSSLANLNKNPLELAVFKKNYAYTTDWALVRCCSGGSEGSLLHDQQWGLGFRTLSSQSQIPLNQLEGKYEEVIVSFGGDNFELGGKYKRFYNVPLAINEDLHVADGSVFQQERNIYFGNAEDIYHGTLMEETDLIKRGNSLNMVRQQTYKYQYEDIANISGIIGGYCYYNCLFPASSASSFDLAKYTLIARKKQLIQKKTVDFVGPTLSTAITTTEDYHYGSLIGLPTSIISSTSEDGLVSYVNYVYADQPHLITNATPIQNAAMAKLLELNMISEPMMVKTFKGPSDGLPTAVGTKVTLFKSWNNNPNRILPEIVRFSKGTGALEDRILIEKYDGFGNMAQVRQKDGSRTYYQYNGRNQLMLKIENYIPVDSDDTANPIPLPELTPGSPCGLSQSYPGSIVTFFYYDAVTKLLARTVDTNCRNTYYEYDSLLRLKRIKDHDGNIIEEYDTNYRTN
;
A
#
# COMPACT_ATOMS: atom_id res chain seq x y z
N MET A 1 -31.98 -57.91 30.66
CA MET A 1 -33.32 -58.21 31.24
C MET A 1 -33.72 -56.99 32.06
N LYS A 2 -34.67 -56.11 31.73
CA LYS A 2 -35.92 -56.14 30.94
C LYS A 2 -35.74 -55.45 29.56
N LYS A 3 -35.50 -56.22 28.48
CA LYS A 3 -36.43 -56.56 27.37
C LYS A 3 -36.78 -55.33 26.52
N ILE A 4 -36.27 -55.12 25.29
CA ILE A 4 -36.13 -56.04 24.13
C ILE A 4 -37.41 -56.85 23.87
N LEU A 5 -38.57 -56.19 23.92
CA LEU A 5 -39.82 -56.74 23.36
C LEU A 5 -40.83 -55.64 23.04
N PHE A 6 -40.37 -54.59 22.35
CA PHE A 6 -41.23 -53.79 21.46
C PHE A 6 -40.44 -53.25 20.25
N THR A 7 -39.43 -54.00 19.81
CA THR A 7 -39.19 -54.15 18.37
C THR A 7 -40.43 -54.86 17.79
N LEU A 8 -40.91 -54.45 16.62
CA LEU A 8 -41.85 -55.20 15.79
C LEU A 8 -43.35 -55.13 16.17
N LEU A 9 -43.89 -53.93 16.30
CA LEU A 9 -45.26 -53.70 15.84
C LEU A 9 -45.27 -52.59 14.78
N LEU A 10 -44.97 -53.03 13.54
CA LEU A 10 -45.32 -52.41 12.24
C LEU A 10 -44.56 -51.11 11.88
N LEU A 11 -43.61 -51.01 10.93
CA LEU A 11 -43.34 -51.80 9.72
C LEU A 11 -44.61 -52.35 9.06
N GLY A 12 -45.45 -51.42 8.61
CA GLY A 12 -46.58 -51.72 7.73
C GLY A 12 -47.52 -50.51 7.60
N LEU A 13 -47.41 -49.82 6.46
CA LEU A 13 -48.37 -48.85 5.89
C LEU A 13 -48.24 -47.43 6.49
N TYR A 14 -47.65 -46.40 5.88
CA TYR A 14 -47.49 -45.96 4.48
C TYR A 14 -46.14 -45.20 4.42
N GLY A 15 -45.25 -45.31 3.42
CA GLY A 15 -45.53 -45.21 2.00
C GLY A 15 -45.71 -43.74 1.59
N ILE A 16 -44.61 -43.09 1.20
CA ILE A 16 -44.52 -41.79 0.49
C ILE A 16 -44.65 -40.53 1.37
N THR A 17 -43.53 -39.86 1.63
CA THR A 17 -43.24 -38.44 1.25
C THR A 17 -41.82 -38.07 1.71
N MET A 18 -40.83 -38.39 0.88
CA MET A 18 -39.62 -37.59 0.82
C MET A 18 -39.95 -36.26 0.15
N ALA A 19 -39.88 -35.15 0.87
CA ALA A 19 -39.61 -33.81 0.34
C ALA A 19 -39.67 -32.78 1.47
N GLN A 20 -38.50 -32.39 2.00
CA GLN A 20 -38.12 -31.00 2.33
C GLN A 20 -36.77 -31.06 3.05
N GLU A 21 -35.71 -31.38 2.30
CA GLU A 21 -34.41 -30.79 2.62
C GLU A 21 -34.52 -29.31 2.30
N ALA A 22 -34.22 -28.46 3.28
CA ALA A 22 -34.10 -27.03 3.08
C ALA A 22 -32.99 -26.75 2.05
N PHE A 23 -33.30 -25.92 1.07
CA PHE A 23 -32.31 -25.43 0.10
C PHE A 23 -31.16 -24.71 0.82
N PRO A 24 -29.92 -24.78 0.31
CA PRO A 24 -28.90 -23.79 0.69
C PRO A 24 -29.43 -22.38 0.40
N GLU A 25 -29.09 -21.40 1.24
CA GLU A 25 -29.50 -20.01 1.04
C GLU A 25 -29.18 -19.53 -0.38
N SER A 26 -30.21 -19.06 -1.09
CA SER A 26 -30.09 -18.58 -2.46
C SER A 26 -29.26 -17.30 -2.50
N PRO A 27 -28.15 -17.22 -3.26
CA PRO A 27 -27.53 -15.95 -3.59
C PRO A 27 -28.51 -15.19 -4.48
N THR A 28 -28.81 -13.94 -4.15
CA THR A 28 -29.77 -13.04 -4.81
C THR A 28 -31.25 -13.38 -4.59
N ALA A 29 -31.80 -13.04 -3.42
CA ALA A 29 -33.21 -12.70 -3.33
C ALA A 29 -33.42 -11.34 -4.02
N LEU A 30 -34.52 -11.18 -4.78
CA LEU A 30 -35.00 -9.83 -5.10
C LEU A 30 -35.27 -9.17 -3.75
N VAL A 31 -34.59 -8.06 -3.42
CA VAL A 31 -34.75 -7.40 -2.12
C VAL A 31 -36.12 -6.72 -2.09
N VAL A 32 -37.14 -7.51 -1.77
CA VAL A 32 -38.42 -6.99 -1.31
C VAL A 32 -38.10 -6.16 -0.05
N PRO A 33 -38.65 -4.94 0.13
CA PRO A 33 -38.43 -4.14 1.33
C PRO A 33 -38.88 -4.94 2.56
N GLN A 34 -37.94 -5.65 3.14
CA GLN A 34 -37.99 -6.17 4.47
C GLN A 34 -37.28 -5.12 5.29
N ILE A 35 -37.94 -4.56 6.31
CA ILE A 35 -37.17 -3.96 7.39
C ILE A 35 -36.46 -5.14 8.03
N THR A 36 -35.22 -5.35 7.64
CA THR A 36 -34.32 -6.18 8.40
C THR A 36 -34.22 -5.51 9.77
N ASN A 37 -34.46 -6.28 10.83
CA ASN A 37 -33.71 -6.05 12.07
C ASN A 37 -32.23 -5.90 11.67
N PRO A 38 -31.44 -5.03 12.33
CA PRO A 38 -30.00 -4.93 12.08
C PRO A 38 -29.42 -6.30 11.75
N SER A 39 -28.73 -6.41 10.61
CA SER A 39 -28.33 -7.71 10.07
C SER A 39 -27.54 -8.51 11.09
N VAL A 40 -27.43 -9.82 10.89
CA VAL A 40 -26.49 -10.64 11.65
C VAL A 40 -25.03 -10.13 11.48
N ASP A 41 -24.74 -9.26 10.51
CA ASP A 41 -23.46 -8.51 10.46
C ASP A 41 -23.34 -7.42 11.55
N ALA A 42 -24.46 -6.91 12.06
CA ALA A 42 -24.49 -6.13 13.30
C ALA A 42 -24.16 -6.99 14.54
N GLN A 43 -24.26 -8.31 14.45
CA GLN A 43 -23.68 -9.25 15.41
C GLN A 43 -22.18 -9.50 15.15
N ALA A 44 -21.67 -9.36 13.92
CA ALA A 44 -20.22 -9.38 13.66
C ALA A 44 -19.50 -8.10 14.13
N ILE A 45 -20.26 -7.03 14.38
CA ILE A 45 -19.83 -5.77 15.01
C ILE A 45 -19.35 -5.95 16.45
N THR A 46 -19.63 -7.07 17.14
CA THR A 46 -19.09 -7.30 18.50
C THR A 46 -17.57 -7.52 18.57
N LYS A 47 -16.83 -7.51 17.46
CA LYS A 47 -15.36 -7.49 17.44
C LYS A 47 -14.78 -6.09 17.23
N PHE A 48 -15.20 -5.09 18.02
CA PHE A 48 -14.49 -3.82 18.05
C PHE A 48 -13.26 -3.91 18.99
N GLY A 49 -12.11 -3.51 18.45
CA GLY A 49 -10.76 -3.97 18.84
C GLY A 49 -10.02 -4.58 17.64
N ASP A 50 -10.74 -5.06 16.61
CA ASP A 50 -10.11 -5.59 15.40
C ASP A 50 -9.65 -4.51 14.41
N ILE A 51 -8.66 -3.72 14.80
CA ILE A 51 -7.99 -2.78 13.89
C ILE A 51 -7.22 -3.59 12.84
N PRO A 52 -7.57 -3.50 11.55
CA PRO A 52 -6.89 -4.30 10.54
C PRO A 52 -5.44 -3.84 10.41
N ILE A 53 -4.55 -4.82 10.35
CA ILE A 53 -3.15 -4.63 9.98
C ILE A 53 -3.04 -5.08 8.52
N SER A 54 -2.39 -4.26 7.70
CA SER A 54 -1.97 -4.72 6.39
C SER A 54 -0.85 -5.73 6.60
N GLU A 55 -1.19 -7.01 6.67
CA GLU A 55 -0.24 -8.10 6.94
C GLU A 55 0.90 -8.10 5.90
N TYR A 56 0.57 -7.81 4.63
CA TYR A 56 1.55 -7.72 3.54
C TYR A 56 2.58 -6.59 3.73
N THR A 57 2.21 -5.46 4.33
CA THR A 57 3.13 -4.31 4.52
C THR A 57 3.56 -4.08 5.97
N GLY A 58 2.90 -4.74 6.92
CA GLY A 58 3.08 -4.56 8.35
C GLY A 58 2.62 -3.21 8.90
N MET A 59 1.76 -2.47 8.18
CA MET A 59 1.26 -1.16 8.57
C MET A 59 -0.07 -1.26 9.32
N VAL A 60 -0.32 -0.33 10.25
CA VAL A 60 -1.65 -0.14 10.86
C VAL A 60 -2.58 0.47 9.81
N ASN A 61 -3.79 -0.08 9.68
CA ASN A 61 -4.89 0.45 8.87
C ASN A 61 -6.11 0.69 9.77
N ALA A 62 -6.12 1.80 10.52
CA ALA A 62 -7.22 2.10 11.45
C ALA A 62 -8.21 3.08 10.83
N ALA A 63 -9.51 2.81 10.95
CA ALA A 63 -10.56 3.69 10.44
C ALA A 63 -11.44 4.24 11.56
N ILE A 64 -11.65 5.56 11.61
CA ILE A 64 -12.63 6.23 12.48
C ILE A 64 -13.82 6.64 11.61
N PRO A 65 -14.97 5.94 11.71
CA PRO A 65 -16.17 6.32 10.97
C PRO A 65 -16.74 7.64 11.51
N LEU A 66 -17.03 8.58 10.62
CA LEU A 66 -17.53 9.91 10.97
C LEU A 66 -19.02 10.06 10.65
N TYR A 67 -19.44 9.69 9.44
CA TYR A 67 -20.83 9.77 8.97
C TYR A 67 -21.03 8.92 7.71
N THR A 68 -22.26 8.57 7.35
CA THR A 68 -22.59 7.98 6.04
C THR A 68 -23.71 8.77 5.40
N LEU A 69 -23.41 9.45 4.29
CA LEU A 69 -24.39 10.21 3.52
C LEU A 69 -25.20 9.26 2.64
N LYS A 70 -26.53 9.28 2.78
CA LYS A 70 -27.46 8.58 1.89
C LYS A 70 -28.13 9.57 0.94
N SER A 71 -28.16 9.27 -0.36
CA SER A 71 -28.77 10.11 -1.38
C SER A 71 -29.36 9.26 -2.51
N GLY A 72 -30.68 9.07 -2.51
CA GLY A 72 -31.34 8.12 -3.43
C GLY A 72 -30.85 6.70 -3.16
N ASN A 73 -30.28 6.04 -4.17
CA ASN A 73 -29.65 4.72 -4.03
C ASN A 73 -28.14 4.78 -3.75
N LEU A 74 -27.58 5.98 -3.53
CA LEU A 74 -26.17 6.17 -3.21
C LEU A 74 -25.95 6.16 -1.69
N SER A 75 -24.83 5.55 -1.28
CA SER A 75 -24.31 5.61 0.08
C SER A 75 -22.83 6.00 0.03
N LEU A 76 -22.47 7.13 0.63
CA LEU A 76 -21.09 7.62 0.71
C LEU A 76 -20.63 7.60 2.18
N PRO A 77 -19.80 6.63 2.59
CA PRO A 77 -19.18 6.65 3.91
C PRO A 77 -18.12 7.76 3.98
N ILE A 78 -18.07 8.42 5.14
CA ILE A 78 -17.07 9.45 5.50
C ILE A 78 -16.32 8.92 6.72
N ASN A 79 -15.02 8.74 6.58
CA ASN A 79 -14.15 8.23 7.64
C ASN A 79 -12.78 8.93 7.64
N LEU A 80 -12.06 8.80 8.74
CA LEU A 80 -10.63 9.10 8.82
C LEU A 80 -9.88 7.77 8.84
N ASP A 81 -8.89 7.60 7.98
CA ASP A 81 -8.05 6.41 7.94
C ASP A 81 -6.61 6.74 8.32
N TYR A 82 -6.03 5.94 9.21
CA TYR A 82 -4.61 5.92 9.54
C TYR A 82 -3.94 4.77 8.81
N ASN A 83 -2.98 5.07 7.94
CA ASN A 83 -2.28 4.06 7.13
C ASN A 83 -0.77 4.22 7.25
N ALA A 84 -0.17 3.67 8.31
CA ALA A 84 1.28 3.76 8.53
C ALA A 84 1.84 2.74 9.53
N ALA A 85 3.15 2.48 9.40
CA ALA A 85 3.93 1.81 10.44
C ALA A 85 4.69 2.80 11.34
N GLY A 86 5.02 3.99 10.85
CA GLY A 86 5.73 5.03 11.61
C GLY A 86 5.74 6.37 10.90
N VAL A 87 6.66 7.26 11.27
CA VAL A 87 6.79 8.60 10.68
C VAL A 87 8.20 8.77 10.11
N LYS A 88 8.29 9.01 8.79
CA LYS A 88 9.58 9.35 8.16
C LYS A 88 9.96 10.79 8.50
N VAL A 89 11.25 11.09 8.61
CA VAL A 89 11.76 12.43 8.95
C VAL A 89 11.25 13.47 7.96
N SER A 90 11.36 13.24 6.65
CA SER A 90 10.89 14.20 5.64
C SER A 90 9.37 14.20 5.43
N GLN A 91 8.59 13.39 6.15
CA GLN A 91 7.17 13.20 5.89
C GLN A 91 6.33 14.45 6.16
N THR A 92 5.39 14.74 5.26
CA THR A 92 4.41 15.83 5.39
C THR A 92 3.12 15.33 6.08
N ALA A 93 2.47 16.24 6.81
CA ALA A 93 1.13 16.01 7.32
C ALA A 93 0.09 16.31 6.23
N THR A 94 -1.00 15.54 6.21
CA THR A 94 -2.20 15.97 5.49
C THR A 94 -2.92 17.04 6.32
N TRP A 95 -4.04 17.56 5.83
CA TRP A 95 -4.88 18.47 6.62
C TRP A 95 -5.56 17.82 7.84
N THR A 96 -5.50 16.51 7.99
CA THR A 96 -6.00 15.77 9.17
C THR A 96 -4.88 15.26 10.08
N GLY A 97 -3.63 15.70 9.85
CA GLY A 97 -2.46 15.33 10.64
C GLY A 97 -1.57 14.29 9.97
N ILE A 98 -0.46 13.94 10.63
CA ILE A 98 0.46 12.90 10.17
C ILE A 98 -0.27 11.55 10.11
N ASN A 99 -0.07 10.84 9.00
CA ASN A 99 -0.61 9.49 8.70
C ASN A 99 -2.13 9.35 8.63
N TRP A 100 -2.91 10.36 8.99
CA TRP A 100 -4.37 10.39 8.87
C TRP A 100 -4.80 10.99 7.53
N VAL A 101 -5.77 10.36 6.87
CA VAL A 101 -6.40 10.85 5.64
C VAL A 101 -7.91 10.83 5.82
N LEU A 102 -8.59 11.90 5.39
CA LEU A 102 -10.06 11.90 5.28
C LEU A 102 -10.49 11.23 3.98
N ASN A 103 -11.25 10.13 4.07
CA ASN A 103 -12.00 9.62 2.93
C ASN A 103 -13.44 10.14 3.01
N ALA A 104 -13.73 11.15 2.19
CA ALA A 104 -15.06 11.74 2.05
C ALA A 104 -15.42 11.97 0.58
N GLY A 105 -14.72 11.29 -0.33
CA GLY A 105 -14.82 11.49 -1.76
C GLY A 105 -13.86 10.55 -2.48
N GLY A 106 -13.30 11.01 -3.59
CA GLY A 106 -12.29 10.27 -4.31
C GLY A 106 -11.39 11.23 -5.08
N VAL A 107 -10.27 10.71 -5.55
CA VAL A 107 -9.31 11.47 -6.36
C VAL A 107 -8.65 10.55 -7.36
N ILE A 108 -8.37 11.09 -8.55
CA ILE A 108 -7.38 10.54 -9.47
C ILE A 108 -6.13 11.38 -9.34
N THR A 109 -5.01 10.81 -8.92
CA THR A 109 -3.69 11.46 -8.90
C THR A 109 -2.84 10.97 -10.05
N ARG A 110 -1.97 11.81 -10.58
CA ARG A 110 -1.10 11.50 -11.72
C ARG A 110 0.36 11.65 -11.32
N THR A 111 1.15 10.62 -11.57
CA THR A 111 2.61 10.71 -11.55
C THR A 111 3.05 11.08 -12.96
N VAL A 112 3.57 12.30 -13.11
CA VAL A 112 4.08 12.81 -14.39
C VAL A 112 5.54 12.41 -14.54
N HIS A 113 5.86 11.70 -15.60
CA HIS A 113 7.23 11.40 -15.99
C HIS A 113 7.65 12.33 -17.14
N ASP A 114 8.60 13.23 -16.87
CA ASP A 114 9.04 14.28 -17.79
C ASP A 114 7.95 15.34 -18.08
N LYS A 115 7.04 15.14 -19.03
CA LYS A 115 5.93 16.07 -19.35
C LYS A 115 4.60 15.33 -19.44
N GLY A 116 3.50 16.07 -19.47
CA GLY A 116 2.19 15.44 -19.60
C GLY A 116 1.99 14.78 -20.97
N ASP A 117 1.64 13.49 -20.98
CA ASP A 117 1.29 12.66 -22.15
C ASP A 117 0.54 13.41 -23.27
N GLU A 118 -0.43 14.24 -22.90
CA GLU A 118 -1.35 14.93 -23.80
C GLU A 118 -0.81 16.20 -24.45
N ALA A 119 0.34 16.73 -24.02
CA ALA A 119 0.94 17.99 -24.49
C ALA A 119 1.15 18.01 -26.01
N ASP A 120 1.11 19.18 -26.67
CA ASP A 120 1.30 19.32 -28.13
C ASP A 120 2.74 19.05 -28.59
N ASN A 121 2.95 18.67 -29.86
CA ASN A 121 4.29 18.48 -30.43
C ASN A 121 5.08 19.82 -30.46
N PRO A 122 6.37 19.87 -30.10
CA PRO A 122 7.30 18.75 -29.82
C PRO A 122 7.12 18.08 -28.45
N ASP A 123 6.39 18.69 -27.53
CA ASP A 123 6.24 18.26 -26.13
C ASP A 123 5.40 17.01 -25.90
N GLY A 124 4.73 16.50 -26.94
CA GLY A 124 3.87 15.33 -26.86
C GLY A 124 4.63 14.01 -26.77
N ARG A 125 3.94 12.99 -26.23
CA ARG A 125 4.49 11.66 -25.96
C ARG A 125 5.06 10.95 -27.20
N MET A 126 6.30 10.49 -27.07
CA MET A 126 7.01 9.57 -27.96
C MET A 126 7.13 8.20 -27.27
N THR A 127 6.81 7.14 -28.00
CA THR A 127 6.86 5.76 -27.47
C THR A 127 8.09 5.03 -27.98
N ALA A 128 8.58 4.03 -27.22
CA ALA A 128 9.75 3.25 -27.62
C ALA A 128 9.56 2.52 -28.98
N ASP A 129 8.32 2.25 -29.39
CA ASP A 129 8.03 1.61 -30.68
C ASP A 129 8.32 2.52 -31.90
N THR A 130 8.50 3.82 -31.67
CA THR A 130 9.00 4.74 -32.70
C THR A 130 10.51 4.60 -32.93
N ILE A 131 11.20 3.90 -32.02
CA ILE A 131 12.62 3.55 -32.13
C ILE A 131 12.76 2.24 -32.89
N VAL A 132 13.43 2.26 -34.03
CA VAL A 132 13.72 1.11 -34.89
C VAL A 132 15.19 0.75 -34.72
N PRO A 133 15.53 -0.34 -34.00
CA PRO A 133 16.92 -0.68 -33.72
C PRO A 133 17.78 -0.89 -34.97
N ALA A 134 17.20 -1.44 -36.03
CA ALA A 134 17.86 -1.60 -37.32
C ALA A 134 18.26 -0.27 -38.00
N GLY A 135 17.70 0.86 -37.56
CA GLY A 135 17.99 2.20 -38.06
C GLY A 135 19.27 2.83 -37.48
N PHE A 136 19.89 2.23 -36.46
CA PHE A 136 21.12 2.72 -35.81
C PHE A 136 22.40 2.54 -36.65
N LEU A 137 22.27 2.49 -37.98
CA LEU A 137 23.42 2.50 -38.86
C LEU A 137 24.14 3.84 -38.73
N ASN A 138 25.44 3.75 -38.48
CA ASN A 138 26.31 4.90 -38.34
C ASN A 138 26.25 5.79 -39.59
N GLY A 139 25.99 7.09 -39.44
CA GLY A 139 25.84 8.00 -40.58
C GLY A 139 24.42 8.17 -41.11
N SER A 140 23.44 7.40 -40.60
CA SER A 140 22.07 7.44 -41.11
C SER A 140 21.31 8.71 -40.67
N ALA A 141 20.39 9.18 -41.53
CA ALA A 141 19.47 10.28 -41.17
C ALA A 141 18.63 9.94 -39.92
N TYR A 142 18.35 8.66 -39.70
CA TYR A 142 17.61 8.15 -38.55
C TYR A 142 18.42 8.27 -37.24
N ALA A 143 19.69 7.84 -37.25
CA ALA A 143 20.59 7.99 -36.12
C ALA A 143 20.83 9.48 -35.78
N GLY A 144 20.92 10.34 -36.80
CA GLY A 144 20.97 11.79 -36.63
C GLY A 144 19.71 12.36 -35.96
N TRP A 145 18.52 11.91 -36.37
CA TRP A 145 17.25 12.31 -35.74
C TRP A 145 17.14 11.85 -34.29
N ILE A 146 17.50 10.59 -33.97
CA ILE A 146 17.49 10.07 -32.60
C ILE A 146 18.44 10.88 -31.71
N ASN A 147 19.66 11.17 -32.18
CA ASN A 147 20.61 12.00 -31.43
C ASN A 147 20.06 13.41 -31.17
N LEU A 148 19.51 14.06 -32.20
CA LEU A 148 18.89 15.38 -32.04
C LEU A 148 17.74 15.35 -31.03
N THR A 149 16.93 14.29 -31.02
CA THR A 149 15.71 14.18 -30.21
C THR A 149 16.02 13.77 -28.77
N LEU A 150 16.71 12.65 -28.56
CA LEU A 150 16.93 12.04 -27.25
C LEU A 150 18.18 12.55 -26.51
N ALA A 151 19.20 13.02 -27.23
CA ALA A 151 20.42 13.53 -26.61
C ALA A 151 20.43 15.08 -26.52
N LYS A 152 20.08 15.78 -27.61
CA LYS A 152 20.15 17.26 -27.64
C LYS A 152 18.86 17.97 -27.21
N ARG A 153 17.70 17.37 -27.45
CA ARG A 153 16.37 17.98 -27.19
C ARG A 153 15.53 17.21 -26.18
N ARG A 154 16.14 16.39 -25.33
CA ARG A 154 15.43 15.52 -24.36
C ARG A 154 14.39 16.27 -23.53
N LYS A 155 14.69 17.50 -23.09
CA LYS A 155 13.75 18.35 -22.33
C LYS A 155 12.52 18.82 -23.11
N LEU A 156 12.44 18.56 -24.42
CA LEU A 156 11.37 19.01 -25.30
C LEU A 156 10.42 17.88 -25.71
N VAL A 157 10.66 16.63 -25.33
CA VAL A 157 9.82 15.49 -25.73
C VAL A 157 9.49 14.68 -24.49
N ASP A 158 8.23 14.31 -24.33
CA ASP A 158 7.84 13.29 -23.36
C ASP A 158 8.19 11.90 -23.91
N ILE A 159 9.07 11.19 -23.22
CA ILE A 159 9.53 9.85 -23.62
C ILE A 159 9.11 8.78 -22.61
N LYS A 160 8.31 9.14 -21.61
CA LYS A 160 7.95 8.28 -20.48
C LYS A 160 6.46 8.42 -20.18
N PRO A 161 5.67 7.38 -20.48
CA PRO A 161 4.24 7.40 -20.18
C PRO A 161 3.94 7.67 -18.70
N ASP A 162 2.90 8.47 -18.48
CA ASP A 162 2.36 8.79 -17.17
C ASP A 162 1.48 7.66 -16.60
N ILE A 163 1.42 7.60 -15.27
CA ILE A 163 0.55 6.68 -14.53
C ILE A 163 -0.44 7.48 -13.68
N PHE A 164 -1.71 7.10 -13.78
CA PHE A 164 -2.81 7.66 -13.01
C PHE A 164 -3.23 6.65 -11.96
N TYR A 165 -3.45 7.11 -10.73
CA TYR A 165 -3.91 6.32 -9.60
C TYR A 165 -5.26 6.87 -9.17
N PHE A 166 -6.24 6.00 -8.92
CA PHE A 166 -7.55 6.40 -8.43
C PHE A 166 -7.86 5.72 -7.10
N ASN A 167 -8.57 6.45 -6.24
CA ASN A 167 -9.21 5.91 -5.05
C ASN A 167 -10.56 6.60 -4.87
N PHE A 168 -11.63 5.81 -4.75
CA PHE A 168 -12.99 6.27 -4.49
C PHE A 168 -13.78 5.14 -3.80
N PRO A 169 -15.01 5.38 -3.30
CA PRO A 169 -15.72 4.40 -2.48
C PRO A 169 -15.79 3.00 -3.13
N GLY A 170 -15.18 2.02 -2.48
CA GLY A 170 -15.16 0.62 -2.90
C GLY A 170 -14.12 0.24 -3.96
N TYR A 171 -13.42 1.20 -4.57
CA TYR A 171 -12.48 0.93 -5.68
C TYR A 171 -11.22 1.78 -5.59
N SER A 172 -10.07 1.11 -5.78
CA SER A 172 -8.78 1.75 -5.93
C SER A 172 -7.96 1.03 -6.98
N GLY A 173 -7.07 1.74 -7.67
CA GLY A 173 -6.19 1.12 -8.66
C GLY A 173 -5.42 2.16 -9.45
N SER A 174 -4.85 1.72 -10.57
CA SER A 174 -4.12 2.59 -11.48
C SER A 174 -4.45 2.28 -12.94
N PHE A 175 -4.27 3.28 -13.79
CA PHE A 175 -4.38 3.17 -15.24
C PHE A 175 -3.34 4.03 -15.93
N PHE A 176 -3.03 3.71 -17.18
CA PHE A 176 -2.24 4.56 -18.07
C PHE A 176 -3.03 4.81 -19.36
N LEU A 177 -2.58 5.77 -20.17
CA LEU A 177 -3.16 6.03 -21.48
C LEU A 177 -2.42 5.20 -22.54
N ASP A 178 -3.12 4.36 -23.29
CA ASP A 178 -2.49 3.61 -24.39
C ASP A 178 -2.08 4.54 -25.55
N LYS A 179 -1.51 3.99 -26.63
CA LYS A 179 -1.08 4.75 -27.81
C LYS A 179 -2.17 5.63 -28.43
N GLN A 180 -3.45 5.26 -28.26
CA GLN A 180 -4.62 6.00 -28.74
C GLN A 180 -5.21 6.94 -27.67
N PHE A 181 -4.51 7.14 -26.55
CA PHE A 181 -4.96 7.91 -25.39
C PHE A 181 -6.19 7.33 -24.70
N LYS A 182 -6.47 6.02 -24.90
CA LYS A 182 -7.55 5.35 -24.19
C LYS A 182 -7.04 4.90 -22.81
N PRO A 183 -7.77 5.21 -21.72
CA PRO A 183 -7.42 4.72 -20.39
C PRO A 183 -7.44 3.18 -20.33
N ARG A 184 -6.39 2.58 -19.73
CA ARG A 184 -6.23 1.14 -19.53
C ARG A 184 -5.86 0.84 -18.08
N LEU A 185 -6.74 0.11 -17.39
CA LEU A 185 -6.48 -0.37 -16.02
C LEU A 185 -5.25 -1.26 -15.99
N VAL A 186 -4.30 -0.96 -15.11
CA VAL A 186 -3.09 -1.78 -14.91
C VAL A 186 -3.47 -3.18 -14.45
N LYS A 187 -4.31 -3.25 -13.42
CA LYS A 187 -4.89 -4.48 -12.89
C LYS A 187 -6.40 -4.46 -13.12
N ALA A 188 -6.86 -5.17 -14.15
CA ALA A 188 -8.27 -5.29 -14.47
C ALA A 188 -8.85 -6.54 -13.78
N ASP A 189 -9.22 -6.38 -12.51
CA ASP A 189 -9.92 -7.40 -11.70
C ASP A 189 -11.41 -7.08 -11.48
N SER A 190 -11.86 -5.91 -11.97
CA SER A 190 -13.25 -5.47 -12.01
C SER A 190 -13.55 -4.78 -13.34
N ASN A 191 -14.80 -4.84 -13.80
CA ASN A 191 -15.19 -4.25 -15.08
C ASN A 191 -15.49 -2.74 -14.98
N LEU A 192 -14.50 -1.97 -14.51
CA LEU A 192 -14.57 -0.51 -14.45
C LEU A 192 -14.38 0.09 -15.85
N LYS A 193 -15.31 0.97 -16.24
CA LYS A 193 -15.22 1.72 -17.49
C LYS A 193 -14.70 3.12 -17.22
N ILE A 194 -13.50 3.45 -17.73
CA ILE A 194 -12.88 4.77 -17.59
C ILE A 194 -12.98 5.54 -18.90
N GLU A 195 -13.51 6.75 -18.84
CA GLU A 195 -13.75 7.63 -20.01
C GLU A 195 -13.18 9.02 -19.77
N ILE A 196 -12.60 9.62 -20.81
CA ILE A 196 -12.26 11.05 -20.82
C ILE A 196 -13.52 11.80 -21.21
N VAL A 197 -13.97 12.71 -20.34
CA VAL A 197 -15.21 13.49 -20.52
C VAL A 197 -14.96 14.62 -21.52
N GLY A 198 -15.96 14.91 -22.36
CA GLY A 198 -15.90 15.96 -23.38
C GLY A 198 -16.41 15.49 -24.74
N THR A 199 -16.55 16.42 -25.69
CA THR A 199 -17.20 16.18 -26.98
C THR A 199 -16.23 15.98 -28.14
N ASP A 200 -14.95 16.36 -28.00
CA ASP A 200 -13.96 16.23 -29.07
C ASP A 200 -13.69 14.75 -29.39
N SER A 201 -13.68 14.35 -30.66
CA SER A 201 -13.47 12.94 -31.05
C SER A 201 -12.05 12.45 -30.79
N ASN A 202 -11.07 13.35 -30.72
CA ASN A 202 -9.68 13.05 -30.40
C ASN A 202 -9.48 13.04 -28.87
N LEU A 203 -9.19 11.87 -28.30
CA LEU A 203 -9.05 11.69 -26.84
C LEU A 203 -7.96 12.57 -26.20
N ARG A 204 -6.85 12.81 -26.91
CA ARG A 204 -5.76 13.70 -26.45
C ARG A 204 -6.24 15.15 -26.36
N THR A 205 -6.89 15.66 -27.39
CA THR A 205 -7.46 17.02 -27.38
C THR A 205 -8.55 17.15 -26.34
N ARG A 206 -9.41 16.13 -26.23
CA ARG A 206 -10.48 16.07 -25.23
C ARG A 206 -9.92 16.19 -23.81
N LEU A 207 -8.89 15.41 -23.47
CA LEU A 207 -8.29 15.45 -22.12
C LEU A 207 -7.72 16.83 -21.79
N ARG A 208 -6.99 17.46 -22.72
CA ARG A 208 -6.45 18.81 -22.53
C ARG A 208 -7.52 19.86 -22.28
N GLN A 209 -8.65 19.76 -22.96
CA GLN A 209 -9.73 20.72 -22.86
C GLN A 209 -10.57 20.53 -21.61
N SER A 210 -10.90 19.28 -21.25
CA SER A 210 -11.81 19.00 -20.14
C SER A 210 -11.12 18.84 -18.80
N ASN A 211 -9.91 18.29 -18.78
CA ASN A 211 -9.25 17.80 -17.56
C ASN A 211 -10.21 16.96 -16.69
N GLU A 212 -11.07 16.16 -17.31
CA GLU A 212 -12.14 15.45 -16.60
C GLU A 212 -12.23 13.98 -17.04
N PHE A 213 -12.36 13.11 -16.03
CA PHE A 213 -12.56 11.68 -16.20
C PHE A 213 -13.89 11.24 -15.59
N CYS A 214 -14.52 10.24 -16.20
CA CYS A 214 -15.67 9.54 -15.66
C CYS A 214 -15.33 8.06 -15.50
N ILE A 215 -15.48 7.55 -14.27
CA ILE A 215 -15.38 6.11 -13.99
C ILE A 215 -16.79 5.58 -13.75
N THR A 216 -17.19 4.57 -14.52
CA THR A 216 -18.47 3.86 -14.34
C THR A 216 -18.21 2.48 -13.75
N THR A 217 -18.86 2.20 -12.63
CA THR A 217 -18.80 0.91 -11.91
C THR A 217 -19.66 -0.16 -12.58
N PRO A 218 -19.45 -1.47 -12.31
CA PRO A 218 -20.29 -2.56 -12.80
C PRO A 218 -21.79 -2.46 -12.42
N GLU A 219 -22.13 -1.63 -11.44
CA GLU A 219 -23.50 -1.31 -11.02
C GLU A 219 -24.10 -0.15 -11.83
N GLY A 220 -23.33 0.47 -12.74
CA GLY A 220 -23.71 1.61 -13.55
C GLY A 220 -23.58 2.98 -12.86
N VAL A 221 -23.06 3.03 -11.61
CA VAL A 221 -22.82 4.29 -10.89
C VAL A 221 -21.64 5.02 -11.52
N LYS A 222 -21.83 6.31 -11.83
CA LYS A 222 -20.84 7.17 -12.46
C LYS A 222 -20.19 8.11 -11.46
N TYR A 223 -18.86 8.18 -11.51
CA TYR A 223 -18.01 9.02 -10.68
C TYR A 223 -17.23 9.98 -11.59
N TYR A 224 -17.42 11.28 -11.40
CA TYR A 224 -16.81 12.34 -12.22
C TYR A 224 -15.68 13.01 -11.44
N PHE A 225 -14.50 13.12 -12.06
CA PHE A 225 -13.27 13.62 -11.44
C PHE A 225 -12.66 14.74 -12.27
N GLY A 226 -12.22 15.82 -11.63
CA GLY A 226 -11.54 16.94 -12.30
C GLY A 226 -12.48 18.01 -12.84
N GLY A 227 -12.10 18.62 -13.96
CA GLY A 227 -12.72 19.82 -14.51
C GLY A 227 -12.19 21.12 -13.87
N ASP A 228 -12.70 22.27 -14.33
CA ASP A 228 -12.16 23.61 -14.00
C ASP A 228 -12.02 23.88 -12.50
N ASN A 229 -12.99 23.42 -11.70
CA ASN A 229 -13.05 23.74 -10.27
C ASN A 229 -12.40 22.68 -9.37
N ALA A 230 -12.06 21.50 -9.88
CA ALA A 230 -11.60 20.37 -9.08
C ALA A 230 -10.34 19.70 -9.63
N THR A 231 -9.54 20.44 -10.41
CA THR A 231 -8.23 20.01 -10.90
C THR A 231 -7.11 20.79 -10.19
N GLU A 232 -6.09 20.09 -9.70
CA GLU A 232 -4.88 20.65 -9.09
C GLU A 232 -3.66 20.39 -9.97
N THR A 233 -2.75 21.36 -10.00
CA THR A 233 -1.44 21.24 -10.64
C THR A 233 -0.36 21.26 -9.57
N SER A 234 0.56 20.32 -9.59
CA SER A 234 1.71 20.30 -8.70
C SER A 234 2.96 19.90 -9.47
N PHE A 235 4.12 20.44 -9.09
CA PHE A 235 5.39 20.11 -9.75
C PHE A 235 6.57 20.23 -8.79
N LEU A 236 7.63 19.48 -9.09
CA LEU A 236 8.87 19.50 -8.34
C LEU A 236 9.81 20.62 -8.85
N GLY A 237 10.39 21.40 -7.94
CA GLY A 237 11.55 22.27 -8.21
C GLY A 237 11.28 23.78 -8.38
N ASN A 238 12.31 24.52 -8.82
CA ASN A 238 12.31 25.98 -8.94
C ASN A 238 11.86 26.45 -10.33
N ARG A 239 10.54 26.44 -10.59
CA ARG A 239 9.75 27.20 -11.57
C ARG A 239 10.16 27.34 -13.06
N ILE A 240 11.35 26.93 -13.53
CA ILE A 240 11.86 27.36 -14.85
C ILE A 240 11.59 26.37 -16.00
N ASP A 241 11.44 25.06 -15.75
CA ASP A 241 11.39 24.05 -16.83
C ASP A 241 10.11 23.18 -16.88
N ASN A 242 9.14 23.32 -15.96
CA ASN A 242 8.04 22.35 -15.81
C ASN A 242 6.66 22.91 -16.24
N PRO A 243 5.97 22.32 -17.22
CA PRO A 243 4.63 22.77 -17.62
C PRO A 243 3.61 22.62 -16.48
N TYR A 244 2.60 23.50 -16.46
CA TYR A 244 1.46 23.44 -15.54
C TYR A 244 0.56 22.23 -15.88
N VAL A 245 1.02 21.02 -15.58
CA VAL A 245 0.31 19.77 -15.86
C VAL A 245 -0.61 19.43 -14.67
N PRO A 246 -1.89 19.12 -14.91
CA PRO A 246 -2.77 18.58 -13.87
C PRO A 246 -2.21 17.30 -13.24
N THR A 247 -2.08 17.30 -11.91
CA THR A 247 -1.60 16.14 -11.13
C THR A 247 -2.66 15.56 -10.20
N GLY A 248 -3.77 16.27 -9.98
CA GLY A 248 -4.88 15.80 -9.15
C GLY A 248 -6.23 16.16 -9.75
N TYR A 249 -7.11 15.17 -9.90
CA TYR A 249 -8.48 15.31 -10.39
C TYR A 249 -9.43 14.83 -9.29
N TYR A 250 -10.01 15.76 -8.55
CA TYR A 250 -10.83 15.47 -7.40
C TYR A 250 -12.27 15.12 -7.82
N LEU A 251 -12.91 14.18 -7.10
CA LEU A 251 -14.29 13.75 -7.36
C LEU A 251 -15.25 14.92 -7.16
N THR A 252 -16.06 15.24 -8.16
CA THR A 252 -17.04 16.34 -8.14
C THR A 252 -18.48 15.86 -8.07
N LYS A 253 -18.77 14.69 -8.64
CA LYS A 253 -20.13 14.17 -8.73
C LYS A 253 -20.16 12.64 -8.70
N ILE A 254 -21.09 12.09 -7.93
CA ILE A 254 -21.50 10.69 -7.97
C ILE A 254 -22.94 10.66 -8.46
N GLN A 255 -23.23 9.86 -9.47
CA GLN A 255 -24.54 9.75 -10.08
C GLN A 255 -24.96 8.29 -10.23
N HIS A 256 -26.06 7.93 -9.58
CA HIS A 256 -26.68 6.63 -9.75
C HIS A 256 -27.45 6.59 -11.09
N PRO A 257 -27.52 5.45 -11.80
CA PRO A 257 -28.25 5.35 -13.06
C PRO A 257 -29.77 5.54 -12.92
N ILE A 258 -30.31 5.22 -11.73
CA ILE A 258 -31.76 5.27 -11.44
C ILE A 258 -32.16 6.52 -10.64
N SER A 259 -31.70 6.67 -9.39
CA SER A 259 -31.93 7.87 -8.59
C SER A 259 -30.84 8.13 -7.56
N GLY A 260 -30.59 9.41 -7.28
CA GLY A 260 -29.57 9.86 -6.35
C GLY A 260 -28.38 10.51 -7.05
N THR A 261 -28.01 11.67 -6.54
CA THR A 261 -26.80 12.39 -6.93
C THR A 261 -26.12 12.88 -5.66
N ILE A 262 -24.80 12.83 -5.62
CA ILE A 262 -23.99 13.47 -4.59
C ILE A 262 -23.02 14.41 -5.31
N THR A 263 -22.92 15.66 -4.86
CA THR A 263 -21.95 16.64 -5.40
C THR A 263 -20.95 17.05 -4.33
N LEU A 264 -19.72 17.31 -4.75
CA LEU A 264 -18.62 17.72 -3.90
C LEU A 264 -18.05 19.05 -4.40
N GLU A 265 -17.82 19.97 -3.48
CA GLU A 265 -17.33 21.33 -3.77
C GLU A 265 -15.99 21.57 -3.07
N TYR A 266 -15.06 22.19 -3.78
CA TYR A 266 -13.70 22.44 -3.31
C TYR A 266 -13.38 23.93 -3.28
N LEU A 267 -12.63 24.34 -2.26
CA LEU A 267 -11.95 25.63 -2.24
C LEU A 267 -10.62 25.51 -2.97
N SER A 268 -10.27 26.54 -3.72
CA SER A 268 -8.96 26.64 -4.38
C SER A 268 -8.06 27.60 -3.59
N ASP A 269 -6.78 27.28 -3.49
CA ASP A 269 -5.80 28.22 -2.96
C ASP A 269 -5.68 29.44 -3.88
N SER A 270 -5.66 30.64 -3.29
CA SER A 270 -5.49 31.90 -4.01
C SER A 270 -4.06 32.15 -4.47
N VAL A 271 -3.08 31.42 -3.94
CA VAL A 271 -1.65 31.55 -4.23
C VAL A 271 -0.99 30.18 -4.27
N ASN A 272 0.08 30.05 -5.06
CA ASN A 272 0.88 28.83 -5.07
C ASN A 272 1.51 28.58 -3.70
N ARG A 273 1.55 27.31 -3.28
CA ARG A 273 2.15 26.88 -2.01
C ARG A 273 3.36 26.00 -2.27
N ASN A 274 4.48 26.31 -1.62
CA ASN A 274 5.69 25.51 -1.70
C ASN A 274 5.74 24.58 -0.49
N ILE A 275 5.59 23.28 -0.69
CA ILE A 275 5.74 22.28 0.36
C ILE A 275 7.13 21.67 0.24
N ARG A 276 7.96 21.86 1.26
CA ARG A 276 9.30 21.27 1.31
C ARG A 276 9.16 19.76 1.43
N LEU A 277 9.86 19.01 0.58
CA LEU A 277 9.89 17.55 0.60
C LEU A 277 11.17 17.07 1.31
N GLU A 278 12.19 16.73 0.53
CA GLU A 278 13.46 16.19 0.98
C GLU A 278 14.65 16.97 0.41
N THR A 279 15.79 16.86 1.10
CA THR A 279 17.07 17.35 0.61
C THR A 279 17.90 16.15 0.14
N ASN A 280 18.31 16.21 -1.13
CA ASN A 280 19.18 15.24 -1.78
C ASN A 280 20.55 15.88 -1.98
N GLU A 281 21.59 15.13 -1.64
CA GLU A 281 22.99 15.53 -1.75
C GLU A 281 23.75 14.52 -2.61
N SER A 282 24.65 15.00 -3.46
CA SER A 282 25.56 14.16 -4.22
C SER A 282 26.92 14.84 -4.42
N VAL A 283 27.97 14.04 -4.49
CA VAL A 283 29.33 14.50 -4.78
C VAL A 283 29.85 13.71 -5.97
N THR A 284 30.33 14.42 -6.98
CA THR A 284 30.96 13.82 -8.16
C THR A 284 32.43 14.18 -8.20
N VAL A 285 33.29 13.17 -8.37
CA VAL A 285 34.75 13.30 -8.49
C VAL A 285 35.23 12.69 -9.79
N LYS A 286 36.32 13.24 -10.33
CA LYS A 286 36.99 12.70 -11.53
C LYS A 286 37.93 11.56 -11.14
N ILE A 287 37.84 10.42 -11.83
CA ILE A 287 38.61 9.20 -11.50
C ILE A 287 39.65 8.80 -12.57
N ALA A 288 39.51 9.27 -13.82
CA ALA A 288 40.51 9.03 -14.88
C ALA A 288 40.42 10.05 -16.02
N GLY A 289 41.56 10.37 -16.63
CA GLY A 289 41.65 10.87 -18.01
C GLY A 289 42.52 9.90 -18.80
N LEU A 290 42.04 9.39 -19.93
CA LEU A 290 42.89 8.55 -20.80
C LEU A 290 44.12 9.36 -21.26
N PRO A 291 45.32 8.74 -21.38
CA PRO A 291 46.50 9.45 -21.86
C PRO A 291 46.26 9.85 -23.32
N THR A 292 46.42 11.14 -23.64
CA THR A 292 46.57 11.56 -25.03
C THR A 292 48.03 11.84 -25.30
N GLU A 293 48.62 11.13 -26.26
CA GLU A 293 49.98 11.41 -26.77
C GLU A 293 50.01 12.67 -27.67
N HIS A 294 48.86 13.31 -27.92
CA HIS A 294 48.72 14.43 -28.86
C HIS A 294 48.37 15.78 -28.22
N ARG A 295 49.10 16.83 -28.62
CA ARG A 295 49.01 18.22 -28.11
C ARG A 295 47.73 18.98 -28.47
N ASP A 296 46.90 18.48 -29.39
CA ASP A 296 45.76 19.24 -29.95
C ASP A 296 44.41 19.01 -29.24
N CYS A 297 44.34 18.10 -28.26
CA CYS A 297 43.16 17.94 -27.41
C CYS A 297 43.25 18.90 -26.20
N ILE A 298 42.79 20.15 -26.37
CA ILE A 298 42.75 21.14 -25.27
C ILE A 298 41.77 20.66 -24.18
N GLN A 299 42.31 20.50 -22.97
CA GLN A 299 41.55 20.17 -21.76
C GLN A 299 40.55 21.31 -21.44
N PRO A 300 39.21 21.11 -21.44
CA PRO A 300 38.33 22.10 -20.84
C PRO A 300 38.59 22.15 -19.33
N ALA A 301 38.68 23.35 -18.77
CA ALA A 301 38.78 23.56 -17.33
C ALA A 301 37.44 23.15 -16.68
N TYR A 302 37.42 22.00 -16.00
CA TYR A 302 36.35 21.62 -15.09
C TYR A 302 36.95 21.39 -13.70
N SER A 303 36.17 21.68 -12.66
CA SER A 303 36.58 21.40 -11.28
C SER A 303 36.80 19.90 -11.09
N GLU A 304 37.82 19.54 -10.31
CA GLU A 304 38.13 18.13 -9.98
C GLU A 304 37.00 17.46 -9.18
N MET A 305 36.13 18.28 -8.58
CA MET A 305 34.96 17.88 -7.79
C MET A 305 33.77 18.81 -8.05
N SER A 306 32.57 18.23 -8.09
CA SER A 306 31.29 18.95 -7.96
C SER A 306 30.54 18.42 -6.74
N HIS A 307 30.14 19.30 -5.84
CA HIS A 307 29.26 18.98 -4.72
C HIS A 307 27.91 19.69 -4.94
N ASP A 308 26.87 18.91 -5.13
CA ASP A 308 25.52 19.38 -5.40
C ASP A 308 24.58 19.04 -4.23
N ILE A 309 24.00 20.08 -3.62
CA ILE A 309 22.94 19.96 -2.61
C ILE A 309 21.66 20.52 -3.23
N ASN A 310 20.65 19.67 -3.37
CA ASN A 310 19.37 20.04 -3.93
C ASN A 310 18.24 19.77 -2.92
N THR A 311 17.51 20.82 -2.54
CA THR A 311 16.31 20.69 -1.73
C THR A 311 15.08 20.72 -2.64
N SER A 312 14.35 19.61 -2.66
CA SER A 312 13.14 19.47 -3.46
C SER A 312 11.94 20.14 -2.77
N TYR A 313 11.25 20.99 -3.52
CA TYR A 313 9.97 21.56 -3.15
C TYR A 313 8.91 21.01 -4.09
N ASN A 314 7.75 20.65 -3.53
CA ASN A 314 6.54 20.49 -4.30
C ASN A 314 5.80 21.83 -4.35
N ILE A 315 5.71 22.43 -5.53
CA ILE A 315 4.96 23.65 -5.76
C ILE A 315 3.55 23.25 -6.18
N ILE A 316 2.58 23.55 -5.32
CA ILE A 316 1.16 23.27 -5.57
C ILE A 316 0.49 24.56 -6.06
N ALA A 317 0.00 24.53 -7.29
CA ALA A 317 -0.75 25.59 -7.94
C ALA A 317 -2.25 25.23 -7.99
N SER A 318 -3.12 26.19 -7.64
CA SER A 318 -4.58 25.99 -7.61
C SER A 318 -5.02 24.81 -6.74
N GLY A 319 -4.32 24.59 -5.63
CA GLY A 319 -4.55 23.37 -4.90
C GLY A 319 -5.94 23.29 -4.28
N LYS A 320 -6.52 22.09 -4.17
CA LYS A 320 -7.92 21.91 -3.79
C LYS A 320 -8.09 21.45 -2.34
N THR A 321 -9.14 21.93 -1.68
CA THR A 321 -9.51 21.51 -0.33
C THR A 321 -11.02 21.28 -0.30
N LEU A 322 -11.44 20.07 0.08
CA LEU A 322 -12.86 19.73 0.17
C LEU A 322 -13.56 20.67 1.15
N SER A 323 -14.69 21.23 0.73
CA SER A 323 -15.42 22.24 1.50
C SER A 323 -16.84 21.83 1.80
N LYS A 324 -17.52 21.19 0.83
CA LYS A 324 -18.89 20.72 0.99
C LYS A 324 -19.14 19.42 0.25
N ILE A 325 -20.03 18.61 0.81
CA ILE A 325 -20.70 17.50 0.12
C ILE A 325 -22.21 17.74 0.23
N LYS A 326 -22.94 17.60 -0.87
CA LYS A 326 -24.39 17.78 -0.93
C LYS A 326 -25.06 16.52 -1.46
N GLY A 327 -26.11 16.09 -0.77
CA GLY A 327 -27.02 15.04 -1.24
C GLY A 327 -28.01 15.57 -2.30
N ASN A 328 -28.98 14.72 -2.67
CA ASN A 328 -29.95 15.03 -3.70
C ASN A 328 -30.74 16.32 -3.36
N GLN A 329 -30.79 17.26 -4.30
CA GLN A 329 -31.41 18.58 -4.14
C GLN A 329 -30.91 19.42 -2.95
N GLY A 330 -29.75 19.09 -2.37
CA GLY A 330 -29.18 19.83 -1.23
C GLY A 330 -29.86 19.60 0.11
N ALA A 331 -30.72 18.57 0.22
CA ALA A 331 -31.43 18.24 1.47
C ALA A 331 -30.47 17.90 2.63
N THR A 332 -29.37 17.20 2.34
CA THR A 332 -28.27 16.99 3.30
C THR A 332 -27.05 17.76 2.82
N GLU A 333 -26.47 18.59 3.69
CA GLU A 333 -25.22 19.33 3.44
C GLU A 333 -24.20 18.98 4.53
N ILE A 334 -22.99 18.59 4.12
CA ILE A 334 -21.86 18.34 5.00
C ILE A 334 -20.80 19.38 4.70
N THR A 335 -20.45 20.19 5.70
CA THR A 335 -19.47 21.28 5.56
C THR A 335 -18.17 20.93 6.29
N PHE A 336 -17.03 21.12 5.63
CA PHE A 336 -15.69 20.89 6.15
C PHE A 336 -15.01 22.23 6.44
N ASN A 337 -14.89 22.58 7.73
CA ASN A 337 -14.27 23.83 8.15
C ASN A 337 -12.78 23.61 8.40
N SER A 338 -11.93 24.38 7.71
CA SER A 338 -10.47 24.30 7.85
C SER A 338 -9.83 25.67 8.03
N THR A 339 -8.66 25.66 8.67
CA THR A 339 -7.80 26.84 8.87
C THR A 339 -6.53 26.72 8.03
N PRO A 340 -5.87 27.85 7.68
CA PRO A 340 -4.56 27.82 7.03
C PRO A 340 -3.52 27.05 7.87
N GLY A 341 -2.69 26.25 7.20
CA GLY A 341 -1.59 25.53 7.82
C GLY A 341 -0.28 26.34 7.87
N SER A 342 0.83 25.62 7.95
CA SER A 342 2.18 26.20 7.94
C SER A 342 2.64 26.57 6.52
N ALA A 343 3.44 27.64 6.39
CA ALA A 343 3.84 28.20 5.10
C ALA A 343 4.52 27.20 4.15
N THR A 344 5.37 26.30 4.69
CA THR A 344 6.24 25.41 3.92
C THR A 344 6.04 23.91 4.20
N HIS A 345 5.13 23.55 5.12
CA HIS A 345 5.01 22.17 5.60
C HIS A 345 3.66 21.50 5.30
N TYR A 346 2.54 22.22 5.43
CA TYR A 346 1.19 21.71 5.12
C TYR A 346 0.20 22.86 4.87
N ARG A 347 -0.76 22.68 3.96
CA ARG A 347 -1.60 23.78 3.46
C ARG A 347 -2.75 24.19 4.37
N LYS A 348 -3.41 23.21 5.00
CA LYS A 348 -4.65 23.38 5.77
C LYS A 348 -4.67 22.47 6.98
N VAL A 349 -5.54 22.77 7.95
CA VAL A 349 -5.89 21.91 9.08
C VAL A 349 -7.41 21.81 9.14
N LEU A 350 -7.99 20.60 9.14
CA LEU A 350 -9.43 20.36 9.24
C LEU A 350 -9.88 20.49 10.71
N ASN A 351 -10.65 21.51 11.04
CA ASN A 351 -11.04 21.79 12.43
C ASN A 351 -12.35 21.10 12.83
N SER A 352 -13.34 21.09 11.94
CA SER A 352 -14.66 20.52 12.25
C SER A 352 -15.41 20.09 11.00
N ILE A 353 -16.30 19.11 11.16
CA ILE A 353 -17.26 18.68 10.14
C ILE A 353 -18.67 18.92 10.66
N VAL A 354 -19.45 19.71 9.93
CA VAL A 354 -20.82 20.06 10.31
C VAL A 354 -21.79 19.37 9.37
N ILE A 355 -22.67 18.53 9.92
CA ILE A 355 -23.68 17.80 9.17
C ILE A 355 -25.01 18.52 9.37
N LYS A 356 -25.61 18.96 8.27
CA LYS A 356 -26.91 19.63 8.24
C LYS A 356 -27.90 18.84 7.42
N GLU A 357 -29.13 18.85 7.90
CA GLU A 357 -30.29 18.44 7.16
C GLU A 357 -31.21 19.64 7.00
N ASP A 358 -31.44 20.05 5.75
CA ASP A 358 -32.05 21.30 5.37
C ASP A 358 -31.30 22.48 6.03
N ASN A 359 -31.91 23.16 7.00
CA ASN A 359 -31.27 24.24 7.78
C ASN A 359 -30.91 23.83 9.21
N THR A 360 -31.13 22.57 9.60
CA THR A 360 -30.92 22.09 10.97
C THR A 360 -29.58 21.37 11.08
N ILE A 361 -28.74 21.77 12.04
CA ILE A 361 -27.50 21.04 12.33
C ILE A 361 -27.87 19.73 13.03
N LEU A 362 -27.54 18.59 12.44
CA LEU A 362 -27.75 17.28 13.07
C LEU A 362 -26.62 16.94 14.03
N ASN A 363 -25.38 17.16 13.59
CA ASN A 363 -24.19 16.81 14.35
C ASN A 363 -23.04 17.75 13.98
N THR A 364 -22.13 17.96 14.93
CA THR A 364 -20.83 18.62 14.71
C THR A 364 -19.75 17.69 15.22
N ILE A 365 -18.78 17.39 14.36
CA ILE A 365 -17.63 16.57 14.69
C ILE A 365 -16.43 17.51 14.80
N ASP A 366 -15.84 17.59 15.99
CA ASP A 366 -14.70 18.46 16.28
C ASP A 366 -13.41 17.63 16.26
N LEU A 367 -12.38 18.10 15.56
CA LEU A 367 -11.07 17.45 15.46
C LEU A 367 -10.03 18.26 16.23
N ASN A 368 -9.35 17.63 17.18
CA ASN A 368 -8.31 18.26 17.97
C ASN A 368 -6.95 17.67 17.64
N TYR A 369 -5.94 18.54 17.69
CA TYR A 369 -4.59 18.20 17.28
C TYR A 369 -3.57 18.59 18.32
N TYR A 370 -2.50 17.83 18.34
CA TYR A 370 -1.25 18.20 18.99
C TYR A 370 -0.28 18.78 17.96
N PHE A 371 0.24 19.97 18.25
CA PHE A 371 1.31 20.60 17.48
C PHE A 371 2.54 20.74 18.38
N PRO A 372 3.71 20.16 18.00
CA PRO A 372 4.96 20.38 18.72
C PRO A 372 5.37 21.85 18.85
N GLN A 373 4.92 22.69 17.90
CA GLN A 373 5.06 24.15 17.91
C GLN A 373 3.69 24.80 17.62
N THR A 374 3.63 26.11 17.38
CA THR A 374 2.35 26.73 16.95
C THR A 374 1.90 26.21 15.58
N GLN A 375 0.61 26.21 15.25
CA GLN A 375 0.10 25.76 13.95
C GLN A 375 0.79 26.45 12.74
N SER A 376 1.16 27.71 12.85
CA SER A 376 1.87 28.42 11.77
C SER A 376 3.32 27.97 11.56
N THR A 377 3.98 27.50 12.61
CA THR A 377 5.42 27.19 12.62
C THR A 377 5.75 25.71 12.77
N SER A 378 4.79 24.90 13.21
CA SER A 378 4.96 23.47 13.39
C SER A 378 5.15 22.80 12.04
N GLU A 379 6.15 21.94 11.94
CA GLU A 379 6.44 21.20 10.72
C GLU A 379 5.51 19.99 10.55
N ARG A 380 4.94 19.51 11.65
CA ARG A 380 4.06 18.34 11.77
C ARG A 380 2.97 18.60 12.81
N PHE A 381 1.90 17.82 12.75
CA PHE A 381 0.86 17.81 13.78
C PHE A 381 0.14 16.46 13.77
N PHE A 382 -0.47 16.13 14.91
CA PHE A 382 -1.00 14.79 15.18
C PHE A 382 -2.44 14.90 15.65
N LEU A 383 -3.34 14.10 15.08
CA LEU A 383 -4.75 14.05 15.51
C LEU A 383 -4.83 13.37 16.87
N THR A 384 -5.25 14.08 17.91
CA THR A 384 -5.33 13.53 19.28
C THR A 384 -6.75 13.19 19.70
N LYS A 385 -7.75 13.82 19.09
CA LYS A 385 -9.15 13.62 19.49
C LYS A 385 -10.13 13.86 18.36
N VAL A 386 -11.15 13.02 18.27
CA VAL A 386 -12.33 13.21 17.42
C VAL A 386 -13.56 13.19 18.33
N GLU A 387 -14.27 14.32 18.42
CA GLU A 387 -15.39 14.50 19.34
C GLU A 387 -16.72 14.67 18.59
N PHE A 388 -17.73 13.90 18.98
CA PHE A 388 -19.07 13.97 18.40
C PHE A 388 -19.95 14.84 19.33
N ASN A 389 -20.11 16.11 18.97
CA ASN A 389 -20.68 17.14 19.83
C ASN A 389 -22.22 17.26 19.68
N LYS A 390 -22.96 16.74 20.68
CA LYS A 390 -24.44 16.78 20.73
C LYS A 390 -25.00 18.00 21.47
N ASN A 391 -24.17 18.77 22.19
CA ASN A 391 -24.61 19.82 23.11
C ASN A 391 -25.21 21.06 22.42
N LYS A 392 -25.15 21.16 21.09
CA LYS A 392 -25.81 22.26 20.37
C LYS A 392 -27.33 22.09 20.21
N ASN A 393 -27.94 20.92 20.49
CA ASN A 393 -29.37 20.69 20.20
C ASN A 393 -30.22 19.90 21.23
N TYR A 394 -29.66 19.18 22.22
CA TYR A 394 -30.46 18.22 23.04
C TYR A 394 -30.32 18.33 24.58
N GLY A 395 -29.86 19.47 25.11
CA GLY A 395 -29.80 19.74 26.56
C GLY A 395 -28.52 19.26 27.26
N SER A 396 -28.18 19.91 28.37
CA SER A 396 -26.96 19.68 29.15
C SER A 396 -26.97 18.32 29.87
N GLY A 397 -25.84 17.60 29.82
CA GLY A 397 -25.61 16.37 30.61
C GLY A 397 -25.36 15.08 29.84
N ARG A 398 -25.35 15.09 28.50
CA ARG A 398 -25.02 13.89 27.70
C ARG A 398 -23.49 13.80 27.47
N LYS A 399 -22.91 12.64 27.80
CA LYS A 399 -21.47 12.34 27.61
C LYS A 399 -21.10 12.41 26.13
N TYR A 400 -19.97 13.05 25.83
CA TYR A 400 -19.36 13.06 24.50
C TYR A 400 -18.90 11.66 24.13
N GLU A 401 -19.32 11.16 22.97
CA GLU A 401 -18.61 10.06 22.32
C GLU A 401 -17.37 10.65 21.66
N GLN A 402 -16.22 10.08 21.97
CA GLN A 402 -14.94 10.60 21.50
C GLN A 402 -13.96 9.47 21.27
N TYR A 403 -13.13 9.62 20.24
CA TYR A 403 -11.92 8.84 20.07
C TYR A 403 -10.75 9.67 20.60
N GLU A 404 -9.83 9.04 21.31
CA GLU A 404 -8.56 9.65 21.75
C GLU A 404 -7.40 8.83 21.19
N LEU A 405 -6.34 9.54 20.82
CA LEU A 405 -5.20 8.96 20.12
C LEU A 405 -3.90 9.38 20.81
N GLU A 406 -3.04 8.40 21.06
CA GLU A 406 -1.71 8.63 21.62
C GLU A 406 -0.63 8.17 20.64
N TYR A 407 0.52 8.86 20.67
CA TYR A 407 1.66 8.60 19.79
C TYR A 407 2.93 8.42 20.62
N PHE A 408 3.89 7.67 20.08
CA PHE A 408 5.21 7.51 20.70
C PHE A 408 6.02 8.82 20.61
N GLU A 409 6.08 9.60 21.69
CA GLU A 409 7.00 10.76 21.83
C GLU A 409 7.08 11.68 20.58
N PRO A 410 5.95 12.26 20.09
CA PRO A 410 5.94 13.04 18.85
C PRO A 410 6.86 14.29 18.87
N ASN A 411 7.24 14.78 20.04
CA ASN A 411 8.17 15.91 20.22
C ASN A 411 9.63 15.56 20.02
N GLU A 412 9.96 14.29 20.12
CA GLU A 412 11.32 13.78 20.00
C GLU A 412 11.72 13.53 18.53
N LEU A 413 10.78 13.72 17.60
CA LEU A 413 11.09 13.71 16.18
C LEU A 413 11.96 14.91 15.82
N PRO A 414 13.02 14.71 15.00
CA PRO A 414 13.83 15.81 14.54
C PRO A 414 13.07 16.69 13.54
N ASN A 415 13.64 17.86 13.24
CA ASN A 415 13.17 18.69 12.12
C ASN A 415 13.13 17.87 10.82
N ARG A 416 12.21 18.21 9.92
CA ARG A 416 11.93 17.49 8.67
C ARG A 416 13.11 17.48 7.70
N ASP A 417 14.07 18.37 7.88
CA ASP A 417 15.30 18.47 7.09
C ASP A 417 16.55 17.88 7.77
N SER A 418 16.38 17.26 8.94
CA SER A 418 17.47 16.59 9.64
C SER A 418 18.04 15.41 8.83
N GLN A 419 19.36 15.24 8.92
CA GLN A 419 20.08 14.10 8.34
C GLN A 419 20.25 12.94 9.33
N ALA A 420 19.72 13.07 10.55
CA ALA A 420 19.54 11.98 11.49
C ALA A 420 18.41 11.05 11.00
N LYS A 421 18.63 10.35 9.90
CA LYS A 421 17.65 9.44 9.31
C LYS A 421 18.35 8.23 8.71
N ASP A 422 17.71 7.08 8.78
CA ASP A 422 18.20 5.86 8.17
C ASP A 422 18.00 5.87 6.64
N VAL A 423 18.26 4.72 5.99
CA VAL A 423 18.11 4.54 4.54
C VAL A 423 16.65 4.63 4.08
N LEU A 424 15.70 4.25 4.93
CA LEU A 424 14.25 4.30 4.66
C LEU A 424 13.62 5.66 4.99
N GLY A 425 14.40 6.55 5.62
CA GLY A 425 14.00 7.88 6.03
C GLY A 425 13.40 7.96 7.43
N TYR A 426 13.44 6.88 8.23
CA TYR A 426 13.04 6.92 9.63
C TYR A 426 14.12 7.57 10.49
N TYR A 427 13.71 8.17 11.61
CA TYR A 427 14.65 8.77 12.55
C TYR A 427 15.54 7.69 13.20
N ASN A 428 16.85 7.93 13.28
CA ASN A 428 17.81 6.95 13.79
C ASN A 428 18.71 7.44 14.95
N GLY A 429 18.39 8.59 15.54
CA GLY A 429 19.13 9.11 16.70
C GLY A 429 20.51 9.73 16.38
N LYS A 430 20.98 9.72 15.13
CA LYS A 430 22.31 10.19 14.74
C LYS A 430 22.36 11.71 14.51
N TRP A 431 22.16 12.50 15.56
CA TRP A 431 22.14 13.97 15.51
C TRP A 431 23.42 14.62 14.95
N GLY A 432 24.56 13.93 15.06
CA GLY A 432 25.83 14.38 14.49
C GLY A 432 25.90 14.31 12.95
N ASN A 433 24.90 13.70 12.27
CA ASN A 433 24.84 13.71 10.82
C ASN A 433 24.56 15.14 10.33
N THR A 434 25.58 15.80 9.76
CA THR A 434 25.47 17.15 9.20
C THR A 434 25.24 17.16 7.69
N ILE A 435 25.50 16.03 7.01
CA ILE A 435 25.30 15.82 5.57
C ILE A 435 24.44 14.58 5.33
N ALA A 436 23.85 14.44 4.15
CA ALA A 436 22.99 13.33 3.77
C ALA A 436 23.77 12.15 3.16
N LEU A 437 25.03 12.35 2.78
CA LEU A 437 25.88 11.33 2.13
C LEU A 437 26.22 10.20 3.10
N PRO A 438 25.90 8.94 2.78
CA PRO A 438 26.15 7.81 3.66
C PRO A 438 27.64 7.51 3.79
N LYS A 439 28.02 6.91 4.93
CA LYS A 439 29.35 6.34 5.14
C LYS A 439 29.74 5.40 4.00
N ASN A 440 30.89 5.69 3.39
CA ASN A 440 31.48 4.88 2.34
C ASN A 440 33.00 4.76 2.56
N PHE A 441 33.55 3.60 2.24
CA PHE A 441 34.99 3.30 2.29
C PHE A 441 35.71 3.54 0.96
N ASP A 442 35.02 4.14 0.00
CA ASP A 442 35.59 4.49 -1.29
C ASP A 442 36.65 5.59 -1.15
N HIS A 443 37.89 5.25 -1.52
CA HIS A 443 39.07 6.10 -1.38
C HIS A 443 38.95 7.42 -2.16
N TYR A 444 38.14 7.48 -3.23
CA TYR A 444 37.91 8.71 -3.99
C TYR A 444 37.11 9.76 -3.21
N PHE A 445 36.36 9.37 -2.18
CA PHE A 445 35.58 10.30 -1.35
C PHE A 445 36.14 10.45 0.07
N HIS A 446 36.82 9.42 0.58
CA HIS A 446 37.34 9.36 1.95
C HIS A 446 38.30 10.51 2.29
N ASN A 447 39.11 10.95 1.33
CA ASN A 447 40.07 12.05 1.53
C ASN A 447 39.41 13.44 1.60
N TYR A 448 38.14 13.56 1.22
CA TYR A 448 37.46 14.85 1.07
C TYR A 448 36.45 15.14 2.18
N TYR A 449 35.88 14.11 2.80
CA TYR A 449 34.94 14.25 3.90
C TYR A 449 35.34 13.34 5.06
N SER A 450 35.58 13.95 6.22
CA SER A 450 35.86 13.21 7.45
C SER A 450 34.59 12.68 8.14
N ASN A 451 33.42 13.24 7.83
CA ASN A 451 32.17 13.03 8.58
C ASN A 451 30.98 12.63 7.70
N PHE A 452 31.00 11.42 7.12
CA PHE A 452 29.84 10.86 6.43
C PHE A 452 28.71 10.44 7.38
N ALA A 453 27.47 10.47 6.88
CA ALA A 453 26.27 10.17 7.63
C ALA A 453 26.16 8.68 8.01
N ASP A 454 25.87 8.42 9.27
CA ASP A 454 25.45 7.09 9.72
C ASP A 454 23.95 6.89 9.42
N ARG A 455 23.67 6.01 8.45
CA ARG A 455 22.31 5.70 7.98
C ARG A 455 21.78 4.38 8.56
N SER A 456 22.38 3.84 9.63
CA SER A 456 21.86 2.65 10.30
C SER A 456 20.45 2.88 10.85
N SER A 457 19.57 1.88 10.77
CA SER A 457 18.26 1.90 11.43
C SER A 457 18.39 1.66 12.94
N ASP A 458 17.43 2.18 13.71
CA ASP A 458 17.34 1.99 15.16
C ASP A 458 15.87 2.08 15.60
N LEU A 459 15.31 0.98 16.13
CA LEU A 459 13.91 0.90 16.51
C LEU A 459 13.51 1.96 17.55
N THR A 460 14.40 2.30 18.48
CA THR A 460 14.14 3.25 19.58
C THR A 460 13.77 4.63 19.05
N TYR A 461 14.35 5.01 17.92
CA TYR A 461 14.13 6.31 17.29
C TYR A 461 13.11 6.22 16.15
N ALA A 462 13.09 5.12 15.39
CA ALA A 462 12.22 4.95 14.23
C ALA A 462 10.73 4.90 14.60
N VAL A 463 10.40 4.41 15.81
CA VAL A 463 9.03 4.34 16.32
C VAL A 463 8.46 5.71 16.72
N LYS A 464 9.29 6.76 16.86
CA LYS A 464 8.84 8.08 17.29
C LYS A 464 7.81 8.66 16.30
N GLY A 465 6.73 9.21 16.85
CA GLY A 465 5.54 9.68 16.13
C GLY A 465 4.59 8.60 15.63
N ALA A 466 4.90 7.31 15.75
CA ALA A 466 3.98 6.24 15.39
C ALA A 466 2.78 6.20 16.35
N LEU A 467 1.63 5.74 15.87
CA LEU A 467 0.41 5.58 16.66
C LEU A 467 0.63 4.52 17.74
N LYS A 468 0.51 4.92 19.01
CA LYS A 468 0.71 4.05 20.17
C LYS A 468 -0.60 3.41 20.63
N LYS A 469 -1.68 4.20 20.63
CA LYS A 469 -2.95 3.81 21.26
C LYS A 469 -4.13 4.51 20.61
N ILE A 470 -5.24 3.78 20.43
CA ILE A 470 -6.56 4.35 20.11
C ILE A 470 -7.51 3.98 21.24
N ILE A 471 -8.11 4.98 21.86
CA ILE A 471 -9.15 4.83 22.87
C ILE A 471 -10.50 5.09 22.19
N PHE A 472 -11.39 4.11 22.29
CA PHE A 472 -12.71 4.16 21.67
C PHE A 472 -13.73 4.92 22.53
N PRO A 473 -14.89 5.33 21.99
CA PRO A 473 -15.95 5.98 22.75
C PRO A 473 -16.40 5.22 24.00
N THR A 474 -16.24 3.89 24.01
CA THR A 474 -16.56 3.02 25.15
C THR A 474 -15.46 2.83 26.16
N LYS A 475 -14.36 3.59 26.04
CA LYS A 475 -13.20 3.58 26.94
C LYS A 475 -12.31 2.34 26.85
N GLY A 476 -12.75 1.28 26.17
CA GLY A 476 -11.83 0.25 25.67
C GLY A 476 -10.80 0.86 24.71
N TYR A 477 -9.67 0.20 24.52
CA TYR A 477 -8.59 0.73 23.71
C TYR A 477 -7.75 -0.36 23.06
N SER A 478 -7.13 -0.01 21.92
CA SER A 478 -6.13 -0.85 21.24
C SER A 478 -4.75 -0.22 21.37
N GLU A 479 -3.75 -1.00 21.77
CA GLU A 479 -2.35 -0.62 21.85
C GLU A 479 -1.50 -1.31 20.78
N PHE A 480 -0.57 -0.57 20.20
CA PHE A 480 0.31 -1.03 19.13
C PHE A 480 1.75 -1.13 19.60
N GLU A 481 2.35 -2.30 19.41
CA GLU A 481 3.78 -2.54 19.58
C GLU A 481 4.41 -2.73 18.20
N TYR A 482 5.59 -2.12 17.97
CA TYR A 482 6.30 -2.17 16.69
C TYR A 482 7.62 -2.92 16.80
N GLU A 483 8.09 -3.46 15.67
CA GLU A 483 9.43 -4.03 15.51
C GLU A 483 10.03 -3.61 14.16
N MET A 484 11.34 -3.77 14.01
CA MET A 484 12.03 -3.67 12.72
C MET A 484 12.54 -5.04 12.28
N VAL A 485 12.73 -5.19 10.97
CA VAL A 485 13.45 -6.35 10.41
C VAL A 485 14.84 -6.42 11.03
N LYS A 486 15.26 -7.64 11.39
CA LYS A 486 16.59 -7.89 11.96
C LYS A 486 17.52 -8.43 10.88
N SER A 487 18.71 -7.85 10.80
CA SER A 487 19.83 -8.37 10.01
C SER A 487 20.98 -8.77 10.92
N LYS A 488 21.85 -9.62 10.39
CA LYS A 488 23.16 -9.94 10.93
C LYS A 488 24.14 -8.84 10.57
N GLU A 489 24.87 -8.36 11.54
CA GLU A 489 26.07 -7.56 11.32
C GLU A 489 27.26 -8.31 11.92
N LEU A 490 28.40 -8.25 11.24
CA LEU A 490 29.64 -8.77 11.80
C LEU A 490 29.96 -7.98 13.07
N ASP A 491 30.09 -8.71 14.17
CA ASP A 491 30.53 -8.13 15.43
C ASP A 491 32.06 -8.17 15.44
N TYR A 492 32.67 -7.00 15.33
CA TYR A 492 34.11 -6.86 15.41
C TYR A 492 34.51 -6.81 16.89
N GLY A 493 35.49 -7.63 17.27
CA GLY A 493 36.23 -7.39 18.50
C GLY A 493 36.84 -5.99 18.40
N GLY A 494 36.70 -5.20 19.47
CA GLY A 494 37.37 -3.91 19.55
C GLY A 494 38.84 -4.08 19.18
N GLY A 495 39.40 -3.11 18.44
CA GLY A 495 40.73 -3.29 17.88
C GLY A 495 41.76 -3.63 18.95
N VAL A 496 42.64 -4.57 18.64
CA VAL A 496 43.79 -4.90 19.48
C VAL A 496 44.85 -3.84 19.20
N GLN A 497 44.94 -2.87 20.09
CA GLN A 497 45.99 -1.86 20.08
C GLN A 497 47.12 -2.32 20.99
N MET A 498 48.28 -2.65 20.43
CA MET A 498 49.49 -2.99 21.18
C MET A 498 50.50 -1.86 21.03
N ASN A 499 50.88 -1.25 22.15
CA ASN A 499 51.91 -0.21 22.16
C ASN A 499 53.19 -0.76 22.78
N ILE A 500 54.32 -0.62 22.11
CA ILE A 500 55.63 -0.77 22.73
C ILE A 500 56.33 0.59 22.74
N TRP A 501 56.72 1.02 23.93
CA TRP A 501 57.51 2.24 24.09
C TRP A 501 58.93 1.89 24.44
N ARG A 502 59.87 2.45 23.70
CA ARG A 502 61.30 2.38 24.03
C ARG A 502 61.77 3.76 24.45
N ASN A 503 62.32 3.84 25.66
CA ASN A 503 63.06 5.02 26.15
C ASN A 503 62.21 6.32 26.33
N ASN A 504 60.95 6.21 26.75
CA ASN A 504 60.11 7.37 27.09
C ASN A 504 60.64 8.07 28.37
N PRO A 505 61.07 9.34 28.31
CA PRO A 505 61.68 10.06 29.43
C PRO A 505 60.74 10.29 30.63
N GLY A 506 59.44 10.11 30.46
CA GLY A 506 58.44 10.19 31.54
C GLY A 506 58.25 8.90 32.36
N ARG A 507 58.96 7.80 32.07
CA ARG A 507 58.83 6.51 32.77
C ARG A 507 60.12 6.08 33.48
N ASN A 508 59.98 5.34 34.58
CA ASN A 508 61.09 4.91 35.45
C ASN A 508 62.09 3.98 34.67
N PRO A 509 63.42 4.19 34.78
CA PRO A 509 64.45 3.48 34.02
C PRO A 509 64.48 1.94 34.08
N VAL A 510 63.77 1.30 35.01
CA VAL A 510 63.65 -0.17 35.09
C VAL A 510 62.61 -0.72 34.10
N ASN A 511 61.72 0.13 33.57
CA ASN A 511 60.62 -0.23 32.67
C ASN A 511 60.76 0.41 31.27
N LYS A 512 62.00 0.48 30.74
CA LYS A 512 62.32 1.17 29.48
C LYS A 512 61.72 0.53 28.22
N THR A 513 61.27 -0.71 28.32
CA THR A 513 60.37 -1.38 27.39
C THR A 513 59.12 -1.74 28.18
N SER A 514 58.02 -1.03 27.93
CA SER A 514 56.72 -1.46 28.44
C SER A 514 55.81 -1.64 27.25
N THR A 515 55.30 -2.87 27.10
CA THR A 515 54.20 -3.11 26.20
C THR A 515 52.92 -2.87 26.98
N THR A 516 52.15 -1.84 26.67
CA THR A 516 50.75 -1.78 27.15
C THR A 516 49.84 -1.90 25.95
N ALA A 517 48.87 -2.78 26.07
CA ALA A 517 47.73 -2.76 25.18
C ALA A 517 46.64 -1.89 25.79
N SER A 518 46.01 -1.04 24.99
CA SER A 518 44.64 -0.59 25.29
C SER A 518 43.75 -1.64 24.66
N MET A 519 43.13 -2.47 25.50
CA MET A 519 42.26 -3.53 25.01
C MET A 519 40.86 -2.96 24.81
N MET A 520 40.34 -3.04 23.59
CA MET A 520 38.91 -2.87 23.35
C MET A 520 38.31 -4.27 23.16
N GLY A 521 37.39 -4.70 24.04
CA GLY A 521 36.69 -6.00 23.90
C GLY A 521 37.30 -7.18 24.67
N ASP A 522 37.14 -8.41 24.15
CA ASP A 522 37.29 -9.70 24.89
C ASP A 522 38.72 -10.29 24.91
N SER A 523 39.73 -9.44 24.82
CA SER A 523 41.15 -9.85 24.83
C SER A 523 41.72 -9.85 26.27
N TYR A 524 42.72 -10.67 26.54
CA TYR A 524 43.32 -10.82 27.88
C TYR A 524 44.85 -10.75 27.83
N GLN A 525 45.46 -10.27 28.91
CA GLN A 525 46.91 -10.29 29.07
C GLN A 525 47.31 -11.55 29.84
N ASN A 526 48.26 -12.31 29.29
CA ASN A 526 48.85 -13.46 29.96
C ASN A 526 49.83 -13.00 31.06
N PRO A 527 50.07 -13.82 32.11
CA PRO A 527 51.06 -13.53 33.14
C PRO A 527 52.49 -13.35 32.62
N ASP A 528 52.79 -13.88 31.42
CA ASP A 528 54.09 -13.77 30.74
C ASP A 528 54.26 -12.49 29.92
N GLY A 529 53.27 -11.60 29.92
CA GLY A 529 53.28 -10.34 29.17
C GLY A 529 52.86 -10.45 27.71
N THR A 530 52.48 -11.64 27.22
CA THR A 530 51.84 -11.82 25.90
C THR A 530 50.34 -11.51 25.97
N PHE A 531 49.71 -11.26 24.83
CA PHE A 531 48.27 -10.95 24.76
C PHE A 531 47.53 -12.04 24.03
N GLY A 532 46.44 -12.54 24.60
CA GLY A 532 45.60 -13.55 24.00
C GLY A 532 44.25 -12.99 23.57
N PHE A 533 43.67 -13.60 22.54
CA PHE A 533 42.24 -13.48 22.29
C PHE A 533 41.63 -14.86 22.04
N LEU A 534 40.40 -15.06 22.51
CA LEU A 534 39.64 -16.31 22.42
C LEU A 534 38.58 -16.21 21.32
N GLY A 535 38.25 -17.35 20.71
CA GLY A 535 36.99 -17.53 19.98
C GLY A 535 36.91 -16.80 18.65
N VAL A 536 37.81 -17.12 17.71
CA VAL A 536 37.70 -16.65 16.33
C VAL A 536 36.45 -17.25 15.68
N TYR A 537 35.53 -16.40 15.22
CA TYR A 537 34.21 -16.84 14.75
C TYR A 537 34.24 -17.47 13.34
N MET A 538 35.16 -17.01 12.50
CA MET A 538 35.30 -17.46 11.12
C MET A 538 36.74 -17.33 10.65
N ASP A 539 37.12 -18.14 9.68
CA ASP A 539 38.38 -17.97 8.94
C ASP A 539 38.38 -16.59 8.28
N GLN A 540 39.44 -15.81 8.52
CA GLN A 540 39.53 -14.45 8.00
C GLN A 540 40.99 -14.00 7.88
N THR A 541 41.26 -13.23 6.83
CA THR A 541 42.50 -12.48 6.67
C THR A 541 42.35 -11.12 7.33
N ILE A 542 43.10 -10.90 8.40
CA ILE A 542 43.13 -9.65 9.14
C ILE A 542 44.10 -8.69 8.48
N LYS A 543 43.67 -7.44 8.28
CA LYS A 543 44.53 -6.32 7.92
C LYS A 543 44.81 -5.49 9.17
N GLY A 544 46.09 -5.27 9.46
CA GLY A 544 46.54 -4.43 10.55
C GLY A 544 47.43 -3.29 10.06
N ILE A 545 47.55 -2.27 10.90
CA ILE A 545 48.43 -1.12 10.68
C ILE A 545 49.40 -1.06 11.86
N ALA A 546 50.69 -0.92 11.56
CA ALA A 546 51.73 -0.61 12.53
C ALA A 546 52.18 0.83 12.33
N ASN A 547 51.84 1.72 13.25
CA ASN A 547 52.31 3.11 13.31
C ASN A 547 53.58 3.19 14.14
N ILE A 548 54.62 3.79 13.59
CA ILE A 548 55.94 3.88 14.22
C ILE A 548 56.33 5.35 14.28
N ILE A 549 56.44 5.87 15.49
CA ILE A 549 56.75 7.26 15.78
C ILE A 549 58.06 7.28 16.54
N SER A 550 59.07 7.95 15.99
CA SER A 550 60.37 8.14 16.63
C SER A 550 60.71 9.61 16.72
N ASN A 551 61.09 10.09 17.90
CA ASN A 551 61.55 11.48 18.11
C ASN A 551 63.07 11.63 17.94
N SER A 552 63.73 10.54 17.54
CA SER A 552 65.18 10.46 17.36
C SER A 552 65.51 9.54 16.18
N GLN A 553 66.75 9.57 15.72
CA GLN A 553 67.21 8.75 14.60
C GLN A 553 67.03 7.25 14.92
N MET A 554 66.22 6.52 14.15
CA MET A 554 66.24 5.05 14.21
C MET A 554 67.34 4.53 13.30
N GLY A 555 68.02 3.47 13.72
CA GLY A 555 69.05 2.82 12.92
C GLY A 555 68.43 1.80 11.95
N HIS A 556 69.15 1.45 10.88
CA HIS A 556 68.79 0.34 10.00
C HIS A 556 68.73 -1.03 10.71
N THR A 557 69.27 -1.10 11.94
CA THR A 557 69.23 -2.26 12.83
C THR A 557 68.03 -2.27 13.78
N ASP A 558 67.22 -1.21 13.83
CA ASP A 558 65.97 -1.20 14.59
C ASP A 558 64.91 -2.02 13.88
N VAL A 559 64.48 -3.10 14.55
CA VAL A 559 63.54 -4.08 13.99
C VAL A 559 62.43 -4.32 14.99
N ILE A 560 61.21 -3.91 14.64
CA ILE A 560 60.01 -4.21 15.42
C ILE A 560 59.42 -5.50 14.89
N VAL A 561 59.16 -6.45 15.77
CA VAL A 561 58.62 -7.77 15.44
C VAL A 561 57.29 -7.96 16.15
N LEU A 562 56.22 -8.11 15.36
CA LEU A 562 54.95 -8.64 15.82
C LEU A 562 54.95 -10.15 15.57
N LYS A 563 54.92 -10.91 16.65
CA LYS A 563 54.77 -12.36 16.65
C LYS A 563 53.33 -12.72 16.97
N ILE A 564 52.70 -13.47 16.07
CA ILE A 564 51.35 -14.02 16.22
C ILE A 564 51.48 -15.54 16.27
N THR A 565 51.06 -16.14 17.38
CA THR A 565 51.15 -17.58 17.63
C THR A 565 49.74 -18.15 17.67
N ASP A 566 49.41 -19.05 16.75
CA ASP A 566 48.24 -19.92 16.89
C ASP A 566 48.57 -20.97 17.97
N ILE A 567 47.94 -20.85 19.13
CA ILE A 567 48.18 -21.73 20.27
C ILE A 567 47.48 -23.09 20.05
N THR A 568 46.43 -23.13 19.24
CA THR A 568 45.70 -24.37 18.92
C THR A 568 46.55 -25.27 18.04
N ASP A 569 47.14 -24.71 16.97
CA ASP A 569 47.96 -25.46 16.00
C ASP A 569 49.47 -25.38 16.27
N ASN A 570 49.89 -24.57 17.25
CA ASN A 570 51.29 -24.27 17.56
C ASN A 570 52.07 -23.72 16.35
N THR A 571 51.42 -22.89 15.52
CA THR A 571 52.05 -22.22 14.37
C THR A 571 52.36 -20.75 14.67
N VAL A 572 53.40 -20.21 14.06
CA VAL A 572 53.90 -18.85 14.35
C VAL A 572 54.04 -18.04 13.07
N GLN A 573 53.51 -16.82 13.08
CA GLN A 573 53.68 -15.81 12.04
C GLN A 573 54.44 -14.60 12.62
N ASN A 574 55.51 -14.17 11.97
CA ASN A 574 56.32 -13.03 12.39
C ASN A 574 56.26 -11.91 11.35
N PHE A 575 55.81 -10.73 11.77
CA PHE A 575 55.79 -9.52 10.96
C PHE A 575 56.91 -8.60 11.42
N THR A 576 57.76 -8.22 10.49
CA THR A 576 58.93 -7.39 10.76
C THR A 576 58.75 -6.02 10.14
N PHE A 577 58.73 -4.99 10.97
CA PHE A 577 58.59 -3.59 10.55
C PHE A 577 59.95 -2.90 10.61
N ARG A 578 60.41 -2.40 9.46
CA ARG A 578 61.69 -1.69 9.26
C ARG A 578 61.42 -0.31 8.66
N MET A 579 62.42 0.57 8.67
CA MET A 579 62.34 1.85 8.00
C MET A 579 62.11 1.69 6.47
N PRO A 580 61.30 2.55 5.85
CA PRO A 580 60.99 2.49 4.42
C PRO A 580 62.21 2.63 3.48
N ASP A 581 63.29 3.28 3.91
CA ASP A 581 64.53 3.44 3.15
C ASP A 581 65.64 2.51 3.67
N GLY A 582 65.49 1.22 3.44
CA GLY A 582 66.35 0.18 4.00
C GLY A 582 67.87 0.22 3.70
N ASN A 583 68.48 1.33 3.26
CA ASN A 583 69.91 1.42 2.94
C ASN A 583 70.62 2.80 3.15
N GLN A 584 70.03 3.84 3.77
CA GLN A 584 70.79 5.08 4.09
C GLN A 584 70.56 5.59 5.52
N GLU A 585 71.65 5.88 6.24
CA GLU A 585 71.61 6.68 7.47
C GLU A 585 71.34 8.15 7.10
N ILE A 586 70.06 8.56 6.98
CA ILE A 586 69.73 9.95 6.65
C ILE A 586 69.33 10.75 7.90
N GLY A 587 70.33 11.26 8.62
CA GLY A 587 70.21 12.53 9.36
C GLY A 587 69.41 12.56 10.67
N SER A 588 69.58 13.66 11.40
CA SER A 588 68.87 13.97 12.63
C SER A 588 67.43 14.43 12.34
N GLY A 589 66.42 13.66 12.76
CA GLY A 589 65.01 14.05 12.60
C GLY A 589 64.03 13.11 13.30
N SER A 590 62.79 13.57 13.48
CA SER A 590 61.67 12.73 13.92
C SER A 590 61.07 11.98 12.73
N TYR A 591 60.75 10.71 12.91
CA TYR A 591 60.15 9.85 11.89
C TYR A 591 58.76 9.40 12.32
N ASN A 592 57.81 9.45 11.38
CA ASN A 592 56.47 8.90 11.57
C ASN A 592 56.08 8.16 10.27
N PHE A 593 55.90 6.85 10.35
CA PHE A 593 55.47 6.04 9.22
C PHE A 593 54.54 4.91 9.66
N SER A 594 53.68 4.49 8.74
CA SER A 594 52.70 3.42 8.94
C SER A 594 52.99 2.29 7.96
N ILE A 595 52.97 1.04 8.45
CA ILE A 595 53.11 -0.16 7.63
C ILE A 595 51.86 -1.00 7.77
N GLU A 596 51.25 -1.34 6.63
CA GLU A 596 50.16 -2.32 6.58
C GLU A 596 50.73 -3.75 6.60
N PHE A 597 50.05 -4.64 7.30
CA PHE A 597 50.36 -6.07 7.30
C PHE A 597 49.08 -6.90 7.28
N THR A 598 49.21 -8.14 6.82
CA THR A 598 48.08 -9.07 6.73
C THR A 598 48.43 -10.43 7.32
N PHE A 599 47.52 -11.01 8.08
CA PHE A 599 47.68 -12.34 8.66
C PHE A 599 46.36 -13.10 8.69
N ASP A 600 46.42 -14.42 8.62
CA ASP A 600 45.23 -15.27 8.65
C ASP A 600 44.99 -15.81 10.06
N ILE A 601 43.71 -15.80 10.47
CA ILE A 601 43.23 -16.49 11.67
C ILE A 601 42.12 -17.48 11.28
N ARG A 602 42.07 -18.60 11.99
CA ARG A 602 41.15 -19.72 11.74
C ARG A 602 40.05 -19.77 12.77
N LYS A 603 38.87 -20.16 12.33
CA LYS A 603 37.69 -20.38 13.17
C LYS A 603 38.00 -21.35 14.31
N ASP A 604 37.49 -21.05 15.50
CA ASP A 604 37.62 -21.85 16.73
C ASP A 604 39.06 -21.97 17.28
N HIS A 605 40.03 -21.28 16.69
CA HIS A 605 41.42 -21.26 17.16
C HIS A 605 41.67 -20.15 18.20
N LYS A 606 42.76 -20.30 18.95
CA LYS A 606 43.21 -19.36 19.99
C LYS A 606 44.57 -18.80 19.61
N TYR A 607 44.76 -17.50 19.79
CA TYR A 607 45.99 -16.81 19.38
C TYR A 607 46.64 -16.10 20.56
N SER A 608 47.98 -16.09 20.56
CA SER A 608 48.83 -15.26 21.41
C SER A 608 49.64 -14.29 20.56
N LEU A 609 49.72 -13.04 20.99
CA LEU A 609 50.34 -11.92 20.30
C LEU A 609 51.46 -11.37 21.17
N GLN A 610 52.59 -11.09 20.54
CA GLN A 610 53.74 -10.48 21.19
C GLN A 610 54.35 -9.44 20.27
N LEU A 611 54.39 -8.19 20.73
CA LEU A 611 55.14 -7.12 20.06
C LEU A 611 56.45 -6.92 20.81
N SER A 612 57.56 -7.00 20.07
CA SER A 612 58.91 -6.90 20.62
C SER A 612 59.83 -6.12 19.70
N ASN A 613 60.92 -5.58 20.24
CA ASN A 613 62.03 -5.10 19.42
C ASN A 613 63.18 -6.11 19.53
N ASN A 614 63.73 -6.52 18.39
CA ASN A 614 64.77 -7.54 18.31
C ASN A 614 66.19 -7.03 18.64
N TYR A 615 66.41 -5.71 18.78
CA TYR A 615 67.75 -5.15 18.92
C TYR A 615 68.08 -4.67 20.35
N GLN A 616 69.06 -5.30 20.98
CA GLN A 616 69.44 -5.10 22.40
C GLN A 616 70.24 -3.81 22.66
N PHE A 617 70.73 -3.12 21.62
CA PHE A 617 71.67 -1.99 21.77
C PHE A 617 71.17 -0.64 21.24
N SER A 618 69.92 -0.53 20.79
CA SER A 618 69.37 0.75 20.31
C SER A 618 69.06 1.70 21.48
N THR A 619 69.58 2.93 21.38
CA THR A 619 69.34 4.03 22.32
C THR A 619 68.19 4.94 21.89
N THR A 620 67.58 4.66 20.73
CA THR A 620 66.55 5.49 20.09
C THR A 620 65.23 5.46 20.87
N GLN A 621 64.62 6.62 21.04
CA GLN A 621 63.28 6.77 21.58
C GLN A 621 62.24 6.63 20.46
N PHE A 622 61.45 5.57 20.51
CA PHE A 622 60.33 5.35 19.59
C PHE A 622 59.13 4.70 20.29
N ASP A 623 57.96 4.97 19.73
CA ASP A 623 56.67 4.43 20.09
C ASP A 623 56.15 3.66 18.87
N ALA A 624 55.86 2.37 19.04
CA ALA A 624 55.25 1.57 17.99
C ALA A 624 53.88 1.07 18.44
N GLU A 625 52.87 1.39 17.65
CA GLU A 625 51.46 1.09 17.87
C GLU A 625 50.99 0.17 16.77
N VAL A 626 50.61 -1.06 17.12
CA VAL A 626 49.98 -2.00 16.20
C VAL A 626 48.49 -2.03 16.48
N TYR A 627 47.69 -1.80 15.46
CA TYR A 627 46.24 -1.87 15.51
C TYR A 627 45.70 -2.83 14.45
N PHE A 628 44.82 -3.75 14.88
CA PHE A 628 44.00 -4.56 13.98
C PHE A 628 42.68 -4.93 14.67
N ALA A 629 41.65 -5.22 13.89
CA ALA A 629 40.37 -5.71 14.38
C ALA A 629 40.04 -7.06 13.73
N TYR A 630 39.30 -7.92 14.43
CA TYR A 630 38.87 -9.22 13.91
C TYR A 630 37.39 -9.44 14.21
N VAL A 631 36.72 -10.25 13.38
CA VAL A 631 35.33 -10.65 13.61
C VAL A 631 35.27 -11.67 14.74
N LYS A 632 34.66 -11.30 15.86
CA LYS A 632 34.47 -12.15 17.03
C LYS A 632 33.12 -12.87 17.07
N GLY A 633 32.19 -12.45 16.22
CA GLY A 633 30.85 -13.03 16.19
C GLY A 633 29.94 -12.35 15.19
N VAL A 634 28.65 -12.66 15.32
CA VAL A 634 27.59 -12.01 14.59
C VAL A 634 26.55 -11.57 15.60
N ARG A 635 26.10 -10.32 15.48
CA ARG A 635 25.03 -9.77 16.30
C ARG A 635 23.85 -9.38 15.43
N LEU A 636 22.66 -9.38 16.02
CA LEU A 636 21.46 -8.86 15.36
C LEU A 636 21.42 -7.34 15.50
N VAL A 637 21.11 -6.67 14.40
CA VAL A 637 20.89 -5.23 14.33
C VAL A 637 19.56 -4.95 13.64
N ASP A 638 18.97 -3.79 13.93
CA ASP A 638 17.83 -3.28 13.17
C ASP A 638 18.29 -2.86 11.78
N ASP A 639 17.62 -3.40 10.76
CA ASP A 639 17.98 -3.16 9.35
C ASP A 639 16.77 -3.47 8.46
N GLY A 640 15.95 -2.45 8.24
CA GLY A 640 14.77 -2.56 7.40
C GLY A 640 13.54 -1.86 7.96
N PRO A 641 12.38 -2.08 7.34
CA PRO A 641 11.17 -1.31 7.60
C PRO A 641 10.58 -1.59 8.98
N LEU A 642 10.03 -0.53 9.59
CA LEU A 642 9.20 -0.61 10.77
C LEU A 642 7.87 -1.31 10.44
N ARG A 643 7.40 -2.18 11.34
CA ARG A 643 6.15 -2.95 11.17
C ARG A 643 5.49 -3.23 12.52
N VAL A 644 4.21 -3.55 12.50
CA VAL A 644 3.44 -3.91 13.69
C VAL A 644 3.88 -5.27 14.21
N LYS A 645 4.38 -5.31 15.43
CA LYS A 645 4.73 -6.53 16.15
C LYS A 645 3.48 -7.17 16.74
N ARG A 646 2.70 -6.37 17.46
CA ARG A 646 1.56 -6.83 18.27
C ARG A 646 0.49 -5.76 18.35
N VAL A 647 -0.76 -6.19 18.36
CA VAL A 647 -1.92 -5.37 18.73
C VAL A 647 -2.55 -5.99 19.98
N THR A 648 -2.82 -5.16 20.98
CA THR A 648 -3.43 -5.59 22.23
C THR A 648 -4.70 -4.80 22.48
N ASP A 649 -5.83 -5.47 22.51
CA ASP A 649 -7.15 -4.88 22.67
C ASP A 649 -7.65 -5.07 24.09
N TYR A 650 -7.93 -3.97 24.79
CA TYR A 650 -8.39 -3.95 26.17
C TYR A 650 -9.84 -3.50 26.24
N ASN A 651 -10.63 -4.18 27.07
CA ASN A 651 -11.96 -3.72 27.42
C ASN A 651 -11.92 -2.74 28.61
N ALA A 652 -12.97 -1.94 28.77
CA ALA A 652 -13.02 -0.90 29.80
C ALA A 652 -13.20 -1.43 31.23
N GLU A 653 -13.59 -2.71 31.40
CA GLU A 653 -14.11 -3.23 32.68
C GLU A 653 -13.36 -4.43 33.26
N THR A 654 -12.66 -5.26 32.48
CA THR A 654 -12.19 -6.57 32.97
C THR A 654 -10.69 -6.81 32.89
N GLU A 655 -9.87 -5.82 32.49
CA GLU A 655 -8.42 -5.94 32.26
C GLU A 655 -7.99 -7.09 31.30
N ASN A 656 -8.94 -7.81 30.70
CA ASN A 656 -8.67 -8.92 29.80
C ASN A 656 -8.25 -8.35 28.45
N ALA A 657 -7.05 -8.73 28.02
CA ALA A 657 -6.44 -8.27 26.79
C ALA A 657 -6.58 -9.34 25.69
N TYR A 658 -7.17 -9.00 24.56
CA TYR A 658 -7.09 -9.82 23.35
C TYR A 658 -5.85 -9.44 22.56
N ILE A 659 -4.94 -10.39 22.38
CA ILE A 659 -3.63 -10.15 21.75
C ILE A 659 -3.61 -10.75 20.35
N LYS A 660 -3.15 -9.95 19.38
CA LYS A 660 -2.71 -10.43 18.06
C LYS A 660 -1.21 -10.22 17.92
N ARG A 661 -0.48 -11.31 17.72
CA ARG A 661 0.97 -11.26 17.44
C ARG A 661 1.23 -11.61 15.98
N TYR A 662 1.98 -10.75 15.29
CA TYR A 662 2.32 -10.90 13.87
C TYR A 662 3.75 -11.41 13.70
N TYR A 663 3.93 -12.56 13.04
CA TYR A 663 5.22 -13.09 12.65
C TYR A 663 5.35 -13.03 11.13
N TYR A 664 6.29 -12.25 10.64
CA TYR A 664 6.56 -12.08 9.21
C TYR A 664 7.58 -13.12 8.75
N SER A 665 7.19 -14.40 8.82
CA SER A 665 8.01 -15.55 8.43
C SER A 665 7.14 -16.75 8.09
N SER A 666 7.76 -17.77 7.49
CA SER A 666 7.10 -19.04 7.19
C SER A 666 6.77 -19.84 8.45
N LEU A 667 5.75 -20.71 8.37
CA LEU A 667 5.36 -21.58 9.47
C LEU A 667 6.50 -22.51 9.92
N ALA A 668 7.36 -22.94 9.00
CA ALA A 668 8.53 -23.78 9.28
C ALA A 668 9.64 -23.07 10.07
N ASN A 669 9.62 -21.73 10.10
CA ASN A 669 10.62 -20.91 10.76
C ASN A 669 10.18 -20.38 12.13
N LEU A 670 8.92 -20.60 12.52
CA LEU A 670 8.32 -20.02 13.73
C LEU A 670 9.14 -20.26 15.02
N ASN A 671 9.73 -21.44 15.17
CA ASN A 671 10.50 -21.84 16.35
C ASN A 671 12.02 -21.76 16.17
N LYS A 672 12.51 -21.26 15.02
CA LYS A 672 13.95 -21.13 14.77
C LYS A 672 14.53 -19.92 15.48
N ASN A 673 15.81 -19.97 15.80
CA ASN A 673 16.51 -18.84 16.40
C ASN A 673 16.49 -17.64 15.41
N PRO A 674 16.14 -16.42 15.83
CA PRO A 674 16.19 -15.24 14.96
C PRO A 674 17.55 -15.01 14.30
N LEU A 675 18.65 -15.37 14.97
CA LEU A 675 19.98 -15.34 14.40
C LEU A 675 20.16 -16.37 13.28
N GLU A 676 19.44 -17.48 13.25
CA GLU A 676 19.48 -18.40 12.10
C GLU A 676 18.73 -17.83 10.89
N LEU A 677 17.63 -17.10 11.15
CA LEU A 677 16.75 -16.54 10.12
C LEU A 677 17.26 -15.23 9.49
N ALA A 678 17.97 -14.41 10.26
CA ALA A 678 18.45 -13.12 9.79
C ALA A 678 19.49 -13.27 8.67
N VAL A 679 19.39 -12.41 7.67
CA VAL A 679 20.37 -12.26 6.59
C VAL A 679 21.44 -11.26 6.98
N PHE A 680 22.64 -11.33 6.40
CA PHE A 680 23.62 -10.27 6.59
C PHE A 680 23.10 -8.95 6.03
N LYS A 681 23.32 -7.89 6.81
CA LYS A 681 22.95 -6.51 6.48
C LYS A 681 23.42 -6.17 5.08
N LYS A 682 22.50 -5.66 4.26
CA LYS A 682 22.78 -5.36 2.86
C LYS A 682 23.64 -4.09 2.77
N ASN A 683 24.76 -4.18 2.06
CA ASN A 683 25.50 -2.98 1.67
C ASN A 683 24.74 -2.28 0.54
N TYR A 684 24.02 -1.21 0.88
CA TYR A 684 23.36 -0.37 -0.11
C TYR A 684 24.41 0.32 -0.98
N ALA A 685 24.34 0.15 -2.30
CA ALA A 685 25.19 0.89 -3.22
C ALA A 685 24.71 2.34 -3.30
N TYR A 686 25.65 3.27 -3.18
CA TYR A 686 25.42 4.72 -3.28
C TYR A 686 26.32 5.40 -4.31
N THR A 687 27.24 4.65 -4.89
CA THR A 687 28.22 5.14 -5.86
C THR A 687 27.86 4.68 -7.27
N THR A 688 28.05 5.56 -8.24
CA THR A 688 27.92 5.25 -9.67
C THR A 688 29.08 5.79 -10.48
N ASP A 689 29.62 4.95 -11.35
CA ASP A 689 30.68 5.32 -12.29
C ASP A 689 30.10 5.63 -13.66
N TRP A 690 30.55 6.74 -14.26
CA TRP A 690 30.13 7.15 -15.60
C TRP A 690 31.24 7.90 -16.34
N ALA A 691 31.18 7.97 -17.66
CA ALA A 691 32.19 8.63 -18.48
C ALA A 691 31.58 9.54 -19.55
N LEU A 692 32.26 10.65 -19.84
CA LEU A 692 31.99 11.49 -21.01
C LEU A 692 33.06 11.22 -22.06
N VAL A 693 32.65 10.86 -23.27
CA VAL A 693 33.55 10.69 -24.40
C VAL A 693 33.33 11.79 -25.43
N ARG A 694 34.43 12.40 -25.90
CA ARG A 694 34.43 13.47 -26.91
C ARG A 694 35.41 13.14 -28.04
N CYS A 695 35.04 13.50 -29.26
CA CYS A 695 35.94 13.47 -30.41
C CYS A 695 36.79 14.75 -30.46
N CYS A 696 38.09 14.62 -30.70
CA CYS A 696 38.96 15.75 -31.03
C CYS A 696 38.96 15.96 -32.56
N SER A 697 38.90 17.21 -33.03
CA SER A 697 39.08 17.52 -34.45
C SER A 697 40.57 17.63 -34.76
N GLY A 698 41.13 16.66 -35.49
CA GLY A 698 42.42 16.86 -36.14
C GLY A 698 42.34 18.08 -37.07
N GLY A 699 43.35 18.94 -37.04
CA GLY A 699 43.45 20.09 -37.94
C GLY A 699 43.27 19.70 -39.41
N SER A 700 42.86 20.67 -40.22
CA SER A 700 42.28 20.53 -41.57
C SER A 700 43.15 19.91 -42.68
N GLU A 701 44.24 19.21 -42.39
CA GLU A 701 45.10 18.62 -43.43
C GLU A 701 45.65 17.27 -42.99
N GLY A 702 44.91 16.19 -43.26
CA GLY A 702 45.37 14.83 -43.04
C GLY A 702 44.33 13.80 -43.48
N SER A 703 44.64 13.07 -44.54
CA SER A 703 43.86 11.94 -45.06
C SER A 703 43.69 10.83 -44.01
N LEU A 704 42.43 10.40 -43.81
CA LEU A 704 41.95 9.06 -43.43
C LEU A 704 42.82 8.25 -42.44
N LEU A 705 42.24 7.95 -41.25
CA LEU A 705 42.59 6.86 -40.29
C LEU A 705 43.15 7.27 -38.90
N HIS A 706 42.51 8.18 -38.15
CA HIS A 706 42.78 8.26 -36.71
C HIS A 706 41.51 8.39 -35.86
N ASP A 707 41.20 7.33 -35.10
CA ASP A 707 40.22 7.30 -34.01
C ASP A 707 40.73 8.14 -32.82
N GLN A 708 40.48 9.45 -32.80
CA GLN A 708 40.87 10.31 -31.68
C GLN A 708 39.68 10.58 -30.74
N GLN A 709 39.51 9.70 -29.76
CA GLN A 709 38.54 9.84 -28.67
C GLN A 709 39.26 10.19 -27.36
N TRP A 710 38.68 11.10 -26.58
CA TRP A 710 39.06 11.30 -25.19
C TRP A 710 37.86 11.03 -24.27
N GLY A 711 38.05 10.13 -23.31
CA GLY A 711 37.13 9.85 -22.21
C GLY A 711 37.53 10.53 -20.88
N LEU A 712 36.56 11.16 -20.23
CA LEU A 712 36.62 11.67 -18.86
C LEU A 712 35.77 10.77 -17.96
N GLY A 713 36.40 10.05 -17.04
CA GLY A 713 35.71 9.19 -16.07
C GLY A 713 35.35 9.95 -14.80
N PHE A 714 34.13 9.72 -14.32
CA PHE A 714 33.55 10.31 -13.12
C PHE A 714 32.99 9.21 -12.21
N ARG A 715 33.02 9.49 -10.91
CA ARG A 715 32.35 8.72 -9.88
C ARG A 715 31.47 9.64 -9.06
N THR A 716 30.21 9.27 -8.87
CA THR A 716 29.24 10.04 -8.08
C THR A 716 28.81 9.26 -6.86
N LEU A 717 28.93 9.85 -5.67
CA LEU A 717 28.32 9.38 -4.41
C LEU A 717 27.02 10.14 -4.18
N SER A 718 25.91 9.42 -4.00
CA SER A 718 24.59 10.00 -3.73
C SER A 718 24.08 9.66 -2.33
N SER A 719 23.32 10.58 -1.75
CA SER A 719 22.52 10.36 -0.55
C SER A 719 21.37 9.36 -0.75
N GLN A 720 20.96 9.12 -2.01
CA GLN A 720 19.96 8.14 -2.39
C GLN A 720 20.62 6.81 -2.79
N SER A 721 20.03 5.69 -2.35
CA SER A 721 20.50 4.36 -2.74
C SER A 721 20.24 4.11 -4.22
N GLN A 722 21.11 3.32 -4.84
CA GLN A 722 20.87 2.74 -6.16
C GLN A 722 19.70 1.75 -6.18
N ILE A 723 19.30 1.25 -5.01
CA ILE A 723 18.10 0.41 -4.87
C ILE A 723 16.91 1.33 -4.60
N PRO A 724 15.89 1.31 -5.46
CA PRO A 724 14.68 2.11 -5.27
C PRO A 724 14.03 1.87 -3.91
N LEU A 725 13.51 2.94 -3.29
CA LEU A 725 12.92 2.89 -1.94
C LEU A 725 11.76 1.87 -1.84
N ASN A 726 10.95 1.72 -2.89
CA ASN A 726 9.83 0.77 -2.95
C ASN A 726 10.27 -0.72 -2.92
N GLN A 727 11.55 -1.01 -3.19
CA GLN A 727 12.16 -2.33 -3.00
C GLN A 727 12.76 -2.50 -1.59
N LEU A 728 12.99 -1.40 -0.88
CA LEU A 728 13.45 -1.40 0.51
C LEU A 728 12.28 -1.45 1.50
N GLU A 729 11.11 -0.98 1.10
CA GLU A 729 9.89 -1.05 1.89
C GLU A 729 9.39 -2.49 2.07
N GLY A 730 8.83 -2.78 3.24
CA GLY A 730 8.51 -4.13 3.67
C GLY A 730 7.31 -4.68 2.91
N LYS A 731 7.56 -5.67 2.06
CA LYS A 731 6.56 -6.51 1.40
C LYS A 731 6.79 -7.95 1.86
N TYR A 732 5.87 -8.47 2.65
CA TYR A 732 6.02 -9.77 3.31
C TYR A 732 5.24 -10.85 2.56
N GLU A 733 5.97 -11.80 1.97
CA GLU A 733 5.37 -12.95 1.28
C GLU A 733 4.58 -13.82 2.26
N GLU A 734 5.09 -14.02 3.48
CA GLU A 734 4.53 -14.95 4.45
C GLU A 734 4.30 -14.26 5.80
N VAL A 735 3.10 -14.43 6.35
CA VAL A 735 2.70 -13.83 7.62
C VAL A 735 1.90 -14.83 8.44
N ILE A 736 2.21 -14.93 9.73
CA ILE A 736 1.46 -15.70 10.72
C ILE A 736 0.88 -14.74 11.74
N VAL A 737 -0.41 -14.84 12.00
CA VAL A 737 -1.12 -14.12 13.06
C VAL A 737 -1.45 -15.11 14.16
N SER A 738 -0.95 -14.88 15.35
CA SER A 738 -1.29 -15.65 16.56
C SER A 738 -2.36 -14.90 17.36
N PHE A 739 -3.37 -15.63 17.83
CA PHE A 739 -4.45 -15.10 18.65
C PHE A 739 -4.27 -15.54 20.11
N GLY A 740 -4.43 -14.61 21.04
CA GLY A 740 -4.36 -14.85 22.49
C GLY A 740 -2.97 -14.71 23.12
N GLY A 741 -1.93 -14.47 22.32
CA GLY A 741 -0.56 -14.30 22.81
C GLY A 741 0.51 -14.84 21.85
N ASP A 742 1.73 -15.01 22.36
CA ASP A 742 2.84 -15.54 21.57
C ASP A 742 2.78 -17.07 21.41
N ASN A 743 1.94 -17.76 22.21
CA ASN A 743 1.86 -19.22 22.17
C ASN A 743 0.59 -19.73 21.48
N PHE A 744 -0.12 -18.91 20.70
CA PHE A 744 -1.32 -19.31 19.95
C PHE A 744 -2.43 -19.85 20.85
N GLU A 745 -2.62 -19.22 22.01
CA GLU A 745 -3.57 -19.60 23.05
C GLU A 745 -5.00 -19.76 22.50
N LEU A 746 -5.36 -18.96 21.50
CA LEU A 746 -6.64 -18.98 20.79
C LEU A 746 -6.49 -19.41 19.31
N GLY A 747 -5.39 -20.05 18.95
CA GLY A 747 -5.06 -20.43 17.58
C GLY A 747 -4.41 -19.30 16.78
N GLY A 748 -4.51 -19.38 15.46
CA GLY A 748 -3.90 -18.38 14.57
C GLY A 748 -4.29 -18.56 13.11
N LYS A 749 -3.70 -17.73 12.25
CA LYS A 749 -3.80 -17.83 10.79
C LYS A 749 -2.41 -17.70 10.17
N TYR A 750 -2.14 -18.46 9.12
CA TYR A 750 -0.99 -18.25 8.23
C TYR A 750 -1.51 -17.78 6.88
N LYS A 751 -0.84 -16.81 6.26
CA LYS A 751 -1.15 -16.31 4.92
C LYS A 751 0.12 -16.20 4.09
N ARG A 752 -0.02 -16.52 2.80
CA ARG A 752 1.01 -16.33 1.79
C ARG A 752 0.50 -15.45 0.67
N PHE A 753 1.28 -14.45 0.31
CA PHE A 753 1.01 -13.48 -0.75
C PHE A 753 2.00 -13.63 -1.89
N TYR A 754 1.63 -13.20 -3.09
CA TYR A 754 2.56 -13.12 -4.21
C TYR A 754 3.54 -11.95 -4.00
N ASN A 755 4.84 -12.22 -4.04
CA ASN A 755 5.92 -11.25 -3.80
C ASN A 755 7.17 -11.56 -4.66
N VAL A 756 6.99 -11.69 -5.98
CA VAL A 756 8.11 -11.95 -6.90
C VAL A 756 8.41 -10.67 -7.70
N PRO A 757 9.66 -10.15 -7.65
CA PRO A 757 10.10 -9.07 -8.52
C PRO A 757 10.01 -9.51 -9.98
N LEU A 758 9.30 -8.76 -10.80
CA LEU A 758 9.15 -9.02 -12.24
C LEU A 758 9.63 -7.77 -12.99
N ALA A 759 10.91 -7.76 -13.37
CA ALA A 759 11.45 -6.73 -14.26
C ALA A 759 11.12 -7.09 -15.72
N ILE A 760 10.57 -6.14 -16.47
CA ILE A 760 10.32 -6.28 -17.92
C ILE A 760 11.09 -5.23 -18.72
N ASN A 761 12.35 -4.98 -18.33
CA ASN A 761 13.22 -4.12 -19.11
C ASN A 761 13.80 -4.91 -20.28
N GLU A 762 13.77 -4.29 -21.45
CA GLU A 762 14.44 -4.80 -22.64
C GLU A 762 15.49 -3.78 -23.08
N ASP A 763 16.73 -4.22 -23.10
CA ASP A 763 17.87 -3.44 -23.54
C ASP A 763 17.80 -3.26 -25.06
N LEU A 764 17.77 -1.99 -25.53
CA LEU A 764 17.77 -1.69 -26.96
C LEU A 764 19.19 -1.50 -27.49
N HIS A 765 20.02 -0.76 -26.74
CA HIS A 765 21.44 -0.57 -26.97
C HIS A 765 22.06 -0.05 -25.68
N VAL A 766 22.82 -0.84 -24.92
CA VAL A 766 23.37 -0.42 -23.61
C VAL A 766 24.82 -0.02 -23.75
N ALA A 767 25.21 1.08 -23.08
CA ALA A 767 26.60 1.42 -22.87
C ALA A 767 26.98 1.29 -21.39
N ASP A 768 28.00 0.48 -21.13
CA ASP A 768 28.67 0.44 -19.83
C ASP A 768 29.27 1.82 -19.51
N GLY A 769 29.19 2.25 -18.25
CA GLY A 769 29.74 3.55 -17.84
C GLY A 769 28.92 4.77 -18.29
N SER A 770 27.63 4.64 -18.56
CA SER A 770 26.75 5.77 -18.89
C SER A 770 26.19 6.51 -17.66
N VAL A 771 25.90 7.81 -17.80
CA VAL A 771 25.17 8.64 -16.82
C VAL A 771 23.75 8.12 -16.50
N PHE A 772 23.17 7.32 -17.40
CA PHE A 772 21.78 6.84 -17.27
C PHE A 772 21.65 5.49 -16.55
N GLN A 773 22.74 4.97 -15.96
CA GLN A 773 22.69 3.74 -15.15
C GLN A 773 21.69 3.83 -13.99
N GLN A 774 21.64 4.97 -13.28
CA GLN A 774 20.68 5.18 -12.20
C GLN A 774 19.24 5.16 -12.73
N GLU A 775 18.99 5.81 -13.87
CA GLU A 775 17.68 5.86 -14.50
C GLU A 775 17.20 4.44 -14.88
N ARG A 776 18.10 3.59 -15.40
CA ARG A 776 17.79 2.17 -15.69
C ARG A 776 17.37 1.35 -14.47
N ASN A 777 17.96 1.64 -13.31
CA ASN A 777 17.63 0.93 -12.08
C ASN A 777 16.27 1.37 -11.48
N ILE A 778 15.78 2.55 -11.86
CA ILE A 778 14.55 3.14 -11.32
C ILE A 778 13.31 2.75 -12.15
N TYR A 779 13.45 2.69 -13.49
CA TYR A 779 12.32 2.40 -14.38
C TYR A 779 12.34 0.94 -14.84
N PHE A 780 11.42 0.10 -14.32
CA PHE A 780 11.32 -1.34 -14.64
C PHE A 780 9.92 -1.81 -15.08
N GLY A 781 9.03 -0.87 -15.42
CA GLY A 781 7.63 -1.15 -15.76
C GLY A 781 6.72 -1.20 -14.54
N ASN A 782 5.51 -1.73 -14.71
CA ASN A 782 4.48 -1.83 -13.66
C ASN A 782 4.04 -3.28 -13.39
N ALA A 783 4.83 -4.27 -13.81
CA ALA A 783 4.46 -5.68 -13.68
C ALA A 783 4.19 -6.04 -12.22
N GLU A 784 5.07 -5.60 -11.33
CA GLU A 784 4.99 -5.82 -9.88
C GLU A 784 3.64 -5.37 -9.29
N ASP A 785 3.11 -4.22 -9.74
CA ASP A 785 1.83 -3.65 -9.26
C ASP A 785 0.62 -4.56 -9.55
N ILE A 786 0.74 -5.47 -10.52
CA ILE A 786 -0.33 -6.39 -10.92
C ILE A 786 -0.41 -7.59 -9.96
N TYR A 787 0.73 -8.05 -9.43
CA TYR A 787 0.80 -9.30 -8.66
C TYR A 787 0.96 -9.09 -7.16
N HIS A 788 1.71 -8.07 -6.74
CA HIS A 788 2.05 -7.85 -5.33
C HIS A 788 0.81 -7.80 -4.43
N GLY A 789 0.91 -8.46 -3.27
CA GLY A 789 -0.18 -8.53 -2.29
C GLY A 789 -1.34 -9.46 -2.68
N THR A 790 -1.25 -10.20 -3.78
CA THR A 790 -2.26 -11.21 -4.15
C THR A 790 -2.19 -12.40 -3.20
N LEU A 791 -3.26 -12.66 -2.44
CA LEU A 791 -3.36 -13.83 -1.56
C LEU A 791 -3.27 -15.13 -2.37
N MET A 792 -2.31 -15.98 -2.04
CA MET A 792 -2.07 -17.28 -2.67
C MET A 792 -2.50 -18.44 -1.77
N GLU A 793 -2.37 -18.27 -0.46
CA GLU A 793 -2.69 -19.29 0.53
C GLU A 793 -3.17 -18.66 1.84
N GLU A 794 -4.16 -19.26 2.49
CA GLU A 794 -4.59 -18.97 3.85
C GLU A 794 -4.78 -20.28 4.62
N THR A 795 -4.26 -20.38 5.85
CA THR A 795 -4.40 -21.55 6.71
C THR A 795 -4.87 -21.14 8.10
N ASP A 796 -5.96 -21.74 8.57
CA ASP A 796 -6.44 -21.62 9.96
C ASP A 796 -5.72 -22.62 10.86
N LEU A 797 -5.21 -22.14 11.99
CA LEU A 797 -4.38 -22.86 12.94
C LEU A 797 -5.07 -22.93 14.30
N ILE A 798 -5.00 -24.09 14.95
CA ILE A 798 -5.46 -24.29 16.33
C ILE A 798 -4.36 -24.92 17.19
N LYS A 799 -4.24 -24.46 18.43
CA LYS A 799 -3.35 -25.09 19.42
C LYS A 799 -4.06 -26.26 20.10
N ARG A 800 -3.42 -27.43 20.12
CA ARG A 800 -3.84 -28.59 20.93
C ARG A 800 -2.64 -29.08 21.73
N GLY A 801 -2.68 -28.93 23.05
CA GLY A 801 -1.51 -29.16 23.91
C GLY A 801 -0.37 -28.20 23.55
N ASN A 802 0.81 -28.75 23.26
CA ASN A 802 2.00 -27.98 22.88
C ASN A 802 2.21 -27.90 21.35
N SER A 803 1.27 -28.41 20.55
CA SER A 803 1.40 -28.46 19.09
C SER A 803 0.37 -27.57 18.41
N LEU A 804 0.83 -26.87 17.37
CA LEU A 804 -0.02 -26.11 16.47
C LEU A 804 -0.46 -27.03 15.32
N ASN A 805 -1.75 -27.09 15.06
CA ASN A 805 -2.31 -27.95 14.02
C ASN A 805 -3.15 -27.15 13.02
N MET A 806 -3.14 -27.57 11.77
CA MET A 806 -3.95 -26.99 10.71
C MET A 806 -5.39 -27.50 10.80
N VAL A 807 -6.36 -26.60 10.70
CA VAL A 807 -7.80 -26.94 10.70
C VAL A 807 -8.40 -26.76 9.32
N ARG A 808 -7.96 -25.74 8.60
CA ARG A 808 -8.41 -25.41 7.25
C ARG A 808 -7.27 -24.81 6.46
N GLN A 809 -7.09 -25.22 5.21
CA GLN A 809 -6.15 -24.62 4.28
C GLN A 809 -6.89 -24.23 2.99
N GLN A 810 -6.65 -23.03 2.50
CA GLN A 810 -7.21 -22.50 1.26
C GLN A 810 -6.07 -22.08 0.35
N THR A 811 -6.07 -22.55 -0.90
CA THR A 811 -5.10 -22.14 -1.92
C THR A 811 -5.81 -21.53 -3.12
N TYR A 812 -5.26 -20.46 -3.66
CA TYR A 812 -5.86 -19.65 -4.73
C TYR A 812 -4.94 -19.65 -5.96
N LYS A 813 -5.52 -19.95 -7.13
CA LYS A 813 -4.81 -19.94 -8.40
C LYS A 813 -5.40 -18.87 -9.33
N TYR A 814 -4.54 -18.04 -9.89
CA TYR A 814 -4.94 -16.94 -10.78
C TYR A 814 -4.42 -17.14 -12.21
N GLN A 815 -5.18 -16.62 -13.17
CA GLN A 815 -4.78 -16.44 -14.56
C GLN A 815 -4.61 -14.96 -14.86
N TYR A 816 -3.59 -14.64 -15.66
CA TYR A 816 -3.27 -13.29 -16.10
C TYR A 816 -3.23 -13.22 -17.62
N GLU A 817 -3.93 -12.25 -18.22
CA GLU A 817 -4.00 -12.05 -19.68
C GLU A 817 -3.69 -10.58 -20.02
N ASP A 818 -2.75 -10.35 -20.95
CA ASP A 818 -2.40 -9.01 -21.43
C ASP A 818 -3.55 -8.39 -22.23
N ILE A 819 -3.94 -7.15 -21.87
CA ILE A 819 -5.01 -6.38 -22.53
C ILE A 819 -4.43 -5.31 -23.44
N ALA A 820 -3.45 -4.58 -22.93
CA ALA A 820 -2.83 -3.44 -23.58
C ALA A 820 -1.46 -3.18 -22.97
N ASN A 821 -0.61 -2.48 -23.70
CA ASN A 821 0.67 -2.01 -23.20
C ASN A 821 1.05 -0.67 -23.82
N ILE A 822 2.00 0.00 -23.18
CA ILE A 822 2.73 1.13 -23.74
C ILE A 822 4.17 1.07 -23.25
N SER A 823 5.12 1.45 -24.10
CA SER A 823 6.53 1.42 -23.78
C SER A 823 7.14 2.82 -23.74
N GLY A 824 7.83 3.12 -22.64
CA GLY A 824 8.65 4.32 -22.49
C GLY A 824 10.13 4.04 -22.80
N ILE A 825 10.91 5.11 -22.95
CA ILE A 825 12.33 5.07 -23.30
C ILE A 825 13.16 5.47 -22.07
N ILE A 826 14.24 4.74 -21.81
CA ILE A 826 15.23 5.01 -20.78
C ILE A 826 16.55 5.38 -21.47
N GLY A 827 17.28 6.35 -20.92
CA GLY A 827 18.54 6.79 -21.49
C GLY A 827 18.39 7.66 -22.74
N GLY A 828 19.50 8.06 -23.34
CA GLY A 828 19.53 9.06 -24.42
C GLY A 828 20.93 9.60 -24.75
N TYR A 829 21.99 8.90 -24.35
CA TYR A 829 23.37 9.31 -24.66
C TYR A 829 23.84 8.63 -25.96
N CYS A 830 24.66 9.31 -26.76
CA CYS A 830 25.31 8.72 -27.93
C CYS A 830 26.82 9.01 -27.93
N TYR A 831 27.64 8.03 -28.34
CA TYR A 831 29.04 8.30 -28.67
C TYR A 831 29.13 8.85 -30.11
N TYR A 832 30.01 9.82 -30.34
CA TYR A 832 30.32 10.25 -31.70
C TYR A 832 31.35 9.30 -32.30
N ASN A 833 31.09 8.80 -33.51
CA ASN A 833 32.19 8.23 -34.30
C ASN A 833 33.04 9.39 -34.82
N CYS A 834 34.32 9.42 -34.45
CA CYS A 834 35.19 10.54 -34.73
C CYS A 834 35.65 10.63 -36.19
N LEU A 835 35.35 9.63 -37.01
CA LEU A 835 35.65 9.60 -38.44
C LEU A 835 34.64 10.41 -39.29
N PHE A 836 33.43 10.70 -38.78
CA PHE A 836 32.35 11.34 -39.56
C PHE A 836 31.47 12.34 -38.76
N PRO A 837 32.04 13.42 -38.19
CA PRO A 837 31.43 14.27 -37.16
C PRO A 837 30.07 14.92 -37.50
N ALA A 838 29.66 14.98 -38.77
CA ALA A 838 28.41 15.60 -39.20
C ALA A 838 27.19 14.64 -39.20
N SER A 839 27.38 13.32 -39.16
CA SER A 839 26.27 12.35 -39.32
C SER A 839 26.42 11.03 -38.55
N SER A 840 27.54 10.79 -37.85
CA SER A 840 27.85 9.48 -37.27
C SER A 840 27.68 9.39 -35.75
N ALA A 841 26.48 9.01 -35.31
CA ALA A 841 26.27 8.52 -33.95
C ALA A 841 26.56 7.00 -33.93
N SER A 842 27.50 6.58 -33.09
CA SER A 842 27.78 5.17 -32.80
C SER A 842 27.58 4.94 -31.32
N SER A 843 27.00 3.82 -30.91
CA SER A 843 26.78 3.46 -29.50
C SER A 843 25.77 4.38 -28.80
N PHE A 844 24.50 3.99 -28.82
CA PHE A 844 23.47 4.64 -27.99
C PHE A 844 23.42 3.98 -26.61
N ASP A 845 22.97 4.71 -25.59
CA ASP A 845 22.56 4.12 -24.32
C ASP A 845 21.06 4.30 -24.15
N LEU A 846 20.32 3.30 -24.59
CA LEU A 846 18.87 3.25 -24.70
C LEU A 846 18.36 1.90 -24.20
N ALA A 847 17.37 1.94 -23.33
CA ALA A 847 16.55 0.79 -22.96
C ALA A 847 15.07 1.17 -23.07
N LYS A 848 14.19 0.17 -23.06
CA LYS A 848 12.75 0.41 -22.92
C LYS A 848 12.20 -0.32 -21.70
N TYR A 849 11.19 0.30 -21.10
CA TYR A 849 10.34 -0.33 -20.10
C TYR A 849 8.90 -0.33 -20.60
N THR A 850 8.11 -1.30 -20.13
CA THR A 850 6.73 -1.44 -20.57
C THR A 850 5.76 -1.33 -19.39
N LEU A 851 4.75 -0.48 -19.56
CA LEU A 851 3.56 -0.49 -18.74
C LEU A 851 2.54 -1.43 -19.38
N ILE A 852 2.03 -2.38 -18.61
CA ILE A 852 1.10 -3.41 -19.05
C ILE A 852 -0.20 -3.29 -18.28
N ALA A 853 -1.31 -3.53 -18.98
CA ALA A 853 -2.63 -3.76 -18.42
C ALA A 853 -2.95 -5.25 -18.51
N ARG A 854 -3.21 -5.92 -17.39
CA ARG A 854 -3.58 -7.35 -17.35
C ARG A 854 -4.96 -7.58 -16.73
N LYS A 855 -5.73 -8.51 -17.31
CA LYS A 855 -6.86 -9.12 -16.60
C LYS A 855 -6.30 -10.03 -15.52
N LYS A 856 -6.84 -9.96 -14.31
CA LYS A 856 -6.54 -10.89 -13.22
C LYS A 856 -7.81 -11.65 -12.85
N GLN A 857 -7.79 -12.97 -13.00
CA GLN A 857 -8.95 -13.84 -12.75
C GLN A 857 -8.59 -14.98 -11.82
N LEU A 858 -9.39 -15.22 -10.78
CA LEU A 858 -9.25 -16.38 -9.91
C LEU A 858 -9.81 -17.59 -10.65
N ILE A 859 -8.97 -18.55 -11.06
CA ILE A 859 -9.43 -19.71 -11.85
C ILE A 859 -9.70 -20.95 -10.99
N GLN A 860 -9.11 -21.02 -9.80
CA GLN A 860 -9.34 -22.13 -8.88
C GLN A 860 -9.15 -21.68 -7.43
N LYS A 861 -10.04 -22.15 -6.55
CA LYS A 861 -9.89 -22.11 -5.10
C LYS A 861 -10.02 -23.54 -4.58
N LYS A 862 -9.01 -24.00 -3.87
CA LYS A 862 -9.03 -25.33 -3.23
C LYS A 862 -9.02 -25.14 -1.72
N THR A 863 -9.99 -25.74 -1.03
CA THR A 863 -10.13 -25.75 0.42
C THR A 863 -9.90 -27.17 0.92
N VAL A 864 -9.10 -27.33 1.96
CA VAL A 864 -8.86 -28.60 2.66
C VAL A 864 -9.22 -28.41 4.11
N ASP A 865 -10.32 -29.02 4.56
CA ASP A 865 -10.76 -29.03 5.95
C ASP A 865 -10.24 -30.31 6.63
N PHE A 866 -9.43 -30.16 7.68
CA PHE A 866 -8.90 -31.27 8.45
C PHE A 866 -9.90 -31.65 9.55
N VAL A 867 -10.52 -32.82 9.42
CA VAL A 867 -11.56 -33.35 10.32
C VAL A 867 -10.99 -34.42 11.25
N GLY A 868 -11.52 -34.48 12.47
CA GLY A 868 -11.25 -35.54 13.45
C GLY A 868 -10.33 -35.13 14.63
N PRO A 869 -10.24 -35.98 15.67
CA PRO A 869 -9.44 -35.72 16.87
C PRO A 869 -7.92 -35.72 16.59
N THR A 870 -7.47 -36.48 15.59
CA THR A 870 -6.05 -36.60 15.15
C THR A 870 -5.70 -35.83 13.87
N LEU A 871 -6.67 -35.13 13.25
CA LEU A 871 -6.50 -34.30 12.03
C LEU A 871 -5.88 -35.02 10.83
N SER A 872 -6.02 -36.35 10.74
CA SER A 872 -5.48 -37.17 9.65
C SER A 872 -6.43 -37.36 8.47
N THR A 873 -7.72 -37.11 8.66
CA THR A 873 -8.75 -37.14 7.61
C THR A 873 -9.00 -35.74 7.11
N ALA A 874 -9.03 -35.54 5.80
CA ALA A 874 -9.22 -34.24 5.18
C ALA A 874 -10.35 -34.29 4.15
N ILE A 875 -11.25 -33.32 4.21
CA ILE A 875 -12.27 -33.07 3.18
C ILE A 875 -11.70 -31.99 2.26
N THR A 876 -11.60 -32.30 0.97
CA THR A 876 -11.14 -31.35 -0.04
C THR A 876 -12.31 -30.86 -0.86
N THR A 877 -12.48 -29.54 -0.92
CA THR A 877 -13.43 -28.85 -1.79
C THR A 877 -12.66 -28.04 -2.83
N THR A 878 -12.90 -28.29 -4.12
CA THR A 878 -12.28 -27.53 -5.22
C THR A 878 -13.36 -26.75 -5.96
N GLU A 879 -13.17 -25.44 -6.08
CA GLU A 879 -14.01 -24.52 -6.84
C GLU A 879 -13.22 -24.02 -8.06
N ASP A 880 -13.62 -24.44 -9.26
CA ASP A 880 -13.06 -23.96 -10.53
C ASP A 880 -13.95 -22.87 -11.11
N TYR A 881 -13.33 -21.76 -11.54
CA TYR A 881 -14.03 -20.58 -12.03
C TYR A 881 -13.74 -20.38 -13.51
N HIS A 882 -14.80 -20.20 -14.30
CA HIS A 882 -14.72 -19.87 -15.72
C HIS A 882 -15.32 -18.50 -15.99
N TYR A 883 -14.76 -17.81 -16.97
CA TYR A 883 -15.09 -16.42 -17.28
C TYR A 883 -15.50 -16.24 -18.74
N GLY A 884 -16.36 -15.25 -18.97
CA GLY A 884 -16.76 -14.79 -20.30
C GLY A 884 -16.00 -13.53 -20.72
N SER A 885 -16.69 -12.64 -21.43
CA SER A 885 -16.11 -11.39 -21.93
C SER A 885 -15.96 -10.31 -20.85
N LEU A 886 -16.86 -10.32 -19.86
CA LEU A 886 -16.88 -9.36 -18.75
C LEU A 886 -15.79 -9.66 -17.72
N ILE A 887 -15.02 -8.65 -17.35
CA ILE A 887 -13.88 -8.77 -16.46
C ILE A 887 -14.34 -8.93 -15.01
N GLY A 888 -13.78 -9.90 -14.29
CA GLY A 888 -14.07 -10.13 -12.86
C GLY A 888 -15.38 -10.86 -12.55
N LEU A 889 -16.19 -11.19 -13.57
CA LEU A 889 -17.50 -11.83 -13.38
C LEU A 889 -17.49 -13.27 -13.93
N PRO A 890 -17.49 -14.32 -13.08
CA PRO A 890 -17.45 -15.71 -13.54
C PRO A 890 -18.79 -16.09 -14.20
N THR A 891 -18.71 -16.79 -15.33
CA THR A 891 -19.86 -17.36 -16.06
C THR A 891 -20.17 -18.78 -15.62
N SER A 892 -19.22 -19.50 -15.01
CA SER A 892 -19.53 -20.72 -14.28
C SER A 892 -18.58 -20.95 -13.09
N ILE A 893 -19.11 -21.58 -12.06
CA ILE A 893 -18.36 -22.08 -10.90
C ILE A 893 -18.66 -23.57 -10.76
N ILE A 894 -17.62 -24.40 -10.75
CA ILE A 894 -17.71 -25.85 -10.60
C ILE A 894 -17.11 -26.21 -9.23
N SER A 895 -17.95 -26.69 -8.32
CA SER A 895 -17.54 -27.07 -6.96
C SER A 895 -17.60 -28.59 -6.81
N SER A 896 -16.50 -29.23 -6.42
CA SER A 896 -16.43 -30.67 -6.13
C SER A 896 -15.94 -30.91 -4.71
N THR A 897 -16.55 -31.86 -3.99
CA THR A 897 -16.19 -32.20 -2.61
C THR A 897 -15.79 -33.68 -2.52
N SER A 898 -14.72 -33.98 -1.79
CA SER A 898 -14.22 -35.36 -1.66
C SER A 898 -15.09 -36.28 -0.79
N GLU A 899 -16.04 -35.73 -0.02
CA GLU A 899 -16.87 -36.47 0.94
C GLU A 899 -17.98 -37.27 0.26
N ASP A 900 -18.70 -36.67 -0.69
CA ASP A 900 -19.87 -37.26 -1.34
C ASP A 900 -19.64 -37.63 -2.82
N GLY A 901 -18.49 -37.23 -3.40
CA GLY A 901 -18.19 -37.44 -4.81
C GLY A 901 -19.12 -36.66 -5.76
N LEU A 902 -19.88 -35.70 -5.22
CA LEU A 902 -20.81 -34.87 -5.99
C LEU A 902 -20.12 -33.60 -6.48
N VAL A 903 -20.60 -33.13 -7.62
CA VAL A 903 -20.18 -31.86 -8.23
C VAL A 903 -21.41 -30.96 -8.35
N SER A 904 -21.25 -29.71 -7.92
CA SER A 904 -22.20 -28.62 -8.11
C SER A 904 -21.70 -27.70 -9.21
N TYR A 905 -22.57 -27.31 -10.12
CA TYR A 905 -22.26 -26.36 -11.18
C TYR A 905 -23.21 -25.17 -11.04
N VAL A 906 -22.68 -23.97 -10.98
CA VAL A 906 -23.47 -22.74 -11.02
C VAL A 906 -23.08 -21.96 -12.26
N ASN A 907 -24.00 -21.84 -13.21
CA ASN A 907 -23.81 -21.07 -14.43
C ASN A 907 -24.50 -19.71 -14.30
N TYR A 908 -23.78 -18.65 -14.64
CA TYR A 908 -24.25 -17.28 -14.67
C TYR A 908 -24.30 -16.78 -16.12
N VAL A 909 -25.42 -16.16 -16.48
CA VAL A 909 -25.59 -15.44 -17.75
C VAL A 909 -25.76 -13.97 -17.44
N TYR A 910 -24.90 -13.13 -17.99
CA TYR A 910 -24.94 -11.68 -17.82
C TYR A 910 -25.53 -11.00 -19.06
N ALA A 911 -25.67 -9.67 -18.99
CA ALA A 911 -26.27 -8.86 -20.04
C ALA A 911 -25.52 -8.93 -21.39
N ASP A 912 -24.26 -9.38 -21.43
CA ASP A 912 -23.46 -9.55 -22.66
C ASP A 912 -23.81 -10.83 -23.43
N GLN A 913 -24.64 -11.70 -22.85
CA GLN A 913 -25.03 -12.99 -23.42
C GLN A 913 -26.56 -13.11 -23.59
N PRO A 914 -27.24 -12.12 -24.21
CA PRO A 914 -28.71 -12.11 -24.28
C PRO A 914 -29.28 -13.30 -25.06
N HIS A 915 -28.51 -13.85 -26.00
CA HIS A 915 -28.89 -15.01 -26.82
C HIS A 915 -29.09 -16.30 -26.01
N LEU A 916 -28.57 -16.38 -24.78
CA LEU A 916 -28.77 -17.53 -23.88
C LEU A 916 -30.11 -17.46 -23.11
N ILE A 917 -30.79 -16.31 -23.15
CA ILE A 917 -32.09 -16.11 -22.50
C ILE A 917 -33.19 -16.39 -23.53
N THR A 918 -33.74 -17.59 -23.48
CA THR A 918 -34.83 -18.01 -24.40
C THR A 918 -36.16 -17.35 -24.03
N ASN A 919 -37.00 -17.09 -25.03
CA ASN A 919 -38.35 -16.50 -24.88
C ASN A 919 -38.39 -15.10 -24.22
N ALA A 920 -37.35 -14.29 -24.38
CA ALA A 920 -37.37 -12.87 -24.05
C ALA A 920 -38.12 -12.07 -25.14
N THR A 921 -38.97 -11.13 -24.72
CA THR A 921 -39.69 -10.24 -25.64
C THR A 921 -38.74 -9.23 -26.30
N PRO A 922 -39.11 -8.60 -27.44
CA PRO A 922 -38.31 -7.54 -28.04
C PRO A 922 -37.98 -6.39 -27.08
N ILE A 923 -38.92 -6.05 -26.18
CA ILE A 923 -38.73 -5.02 -25.14
C ILE A 923 -37.66 -5.46 -24.14
N GLN A 924 -37.69 -6.73 -23.72
CA GLN A 924 -36.70 -7.29 -22.79
C GLN A 924 -35.31 -7.37 -23.43
N ASN A 925 -35.22 -7.76 -24.70
CA ASN A 925 -33.96 -7.75 -25.45
C ASN A 925 -33.37 -6.33 -25.57
N ALA A 926 -34.20 -5.32 -25.84
CA ALA A 926 -33.76 -3.93 -25.85
C ALA A 926 -33.26 -3.47 -24.46
N ALA A 927 -33.91 -3.91 -23.38
CA ALA A 927 -33.50 -3.60 -22.01
C ALA A 927 -32.13 -4.23 -21.66
N MET A 928 -31.87 -5.47 -22.11
CA MET A 928 -30.56 -6.11 -21.94
C MET A 928 -29.43 -5.34 -22.62
N ALA A 929 -29.63 -4.93 -23.87
CA ALA A 929 -28.67 -4.10 -24.59
C ALA A 929 -28.43 -2.78 -23.86
N LYS A 930 -29.46 -2.22 -23.22
CA LYS A 930 -29.36 -0.98 -22.46
C LYS A 930 -28.61 -1.14 -21.13
N LEU A 931 -28.73 -2.30 -20.46
CA LEU A 931 -27.91 -2.62 -19.27
C LEU A 931 -26.41 -2.56 -19.59
N LEU A 932 -26.00 -3.11 -20.74
CA LEU A 932 -24.61 -3.02 -21.22
C LEU A 932 -24.17 -1.58 -21.48
N GLU A 933 -25.01 -0.79 -22.15
CA GLU A 933 -24.72 0.62 -22.45
C GLU A 933 -24.53 1.45 -21.15
N LEU A 934 -25.33 1.15 -20.12
CA LEU A 934 -25.27 1.80 -18.81
C LEU A 934 -24.20 1.20 -17.88
N ASN A 935 -23.49 0.16 -18.31
CA ASN A 935 -22.55 -0.63 -17.51
C ASN A 935 -23.18 -1.21 -16.22
N MET A 936 -24.48 -1.56 -16.26
CA MET A 936 -25.22 -2.24 -15.18
C MET A 936 -25.15 -3.76 -15.40
N ILE A 937 -24.01 -4.34 -15.08
CA ILE A 937 -23.60 -5.69 -15.49
C ILE A 937 -23.18 -6.60 -14.34
N SER A 938 -23.07 -6.09 -13.11
CA SER A 938 -22.67 -6.90 -11.94
C SER A 938 -23.69 -7.98 -11.57
N GLU A 939 -24.97 -7.75 -11.85
CA GLU A 939 -26.02 -8.72 -11.55
C GLU A 939 -26.23 -9.72 -12.72
N PRO A 940 -26.18 -11.04 -12.47
CA PRO A 940 -26.51 -12.03 -13.48
C PRO A 940 -28.01 -12.02 -13.80
N MET A 941 -28.32 -12.10 -15.09
CA MET A 941 -29.69 -12.19 -15.60
C MET A 941 -30.28 -13.59 -15.46
N MET A 942 -29.45 -14.63 -15.53
CA MET A 942 -29.86 -16.00 -15.26
C MET A 942 -28.81 -16.69 -14.40
N VAL A 943 -29.29 -17.46 -13.41
CA VAL A 943 -28.48 -18.34 -12.58
C VAL A 943 -29.05 -19.75 -12.70
N LYS A 944 -28.24 -20.70 -13.17
CA LYS A 944 -28.65 -22.10 -13.32
C LYS A 944 -27.75 -22.99 -12.49
N THR A 945 -28.35 -23.78 -11.60
CA THR A 945 -27.64 -24.68 -10.69
C THR A 945 -27.85 -26.13 -11.12
N PHE A 946 -26.79 -26.92 -11.12
CA PHE A 946 -26.81 -28.35 -11.37
C PHE A 946 -26.10 -29.09 -10.23
N LYS A 947 -26.53 -30.31 -9.94
CA LYS A 947 -25.89 -31.22 -8.99
C LYS A 947 -25.92 -32.64 -9.55
N GLY A 948 -24.82 -33.37 -9.39
CA GLY A 948 -24.73 -34.76 -9.85
C GLY A 948 -23.36 -35.37 -9.56
N PRO A 949 -23.14 -36.64 -9.93
CA PRO A 949 -21.85 -37.31 -9.78
C PRO A 949 -20.80 -36.74 -10.75
N SER A 950 -19.52 -36.80 -10.38
CA SER A 950 -18.41 -36.22 -11.14
C SER A 950 -18.17 -36.84 -12.53
N ASP A 951 -18.62 -38.07 -12.73
CA ASP A 951 -18.44 -38.88 -13.95
C ASP A 951 -19.70 -38.93 -14.85
N GLY A 952 -20.77 -38.23 -14.46
CA GLY A 952 -22.05 -38.19 -15.17
C GLY A 952 -22.47 -36.79 -15.64
N LEU A 953 -23.56 -36.73 -16.41
CA LEU A 953 -24.17 -35.45 -16.77
C LEU A 953 -24.90 -34.88 -15.53
N PRO A 954 -24.47 -33.73 -14.96
CA PRO A 954 -25.08 -33.20 -13.75
C PRO A 954 -26.53 -32.77 -14.03
N THR A 955 -27.44 -33.13 -13.13
CA THR A 955 -28.85 -32.79 -13.27
C THR A 955 -29.12 -31.36 -12.85
N ALA A 956 -29.91 -30.62 -13.64
CA ALA A 956 -30.36 -29.29 -13.23
C ALA A 956 -31.15 -29.42 -11.92
N VAL A 957 -30.88 -28.54 -10.95
CA VAL A 957 -31.60 -28.45 -9.67
C VAL A 957 -32.55 -27.27 -9.68
N GLY A 958 -32.13 -26.15 -10.28
CA GLY A 958 -32.98 -25.00 -10.46
C GLY A 958 -32.40 -23.96 -11.41
N THR A 959 -33.28 -23.16 -11.98
CA THR A 959 -32.93 -22.00 -12.81
C THR A 959 -33.70 -20.79 -12.30
N LYS A 960 -33.01 -19.66 -12.10
CA LYS A 960 -33.60 -18.35 -11.85
C LYS A 960 -33.31 -17.45 -13.05
N VAL A 961 -34.30 -16.72 -13.54
CA VAL A 961 -34.13 -15.71 -14.59
C VAL A 961 -34.78 -14.40 -14.14
N THR A 962 -34.05 -13.30 -14.21
CA THR A 962 -34.57 -11.95 -14.01
C THR A 962 -34.64 -11.25 -15.37
N LEU A 963 -35.85 -10.85 -15.77
CA LEU A 963 -36.10 -10.11 -16.99
C LEU A 963 -36.32 -8.63 -16.66
N PHE A 964 -35.84 -7.76 -17.53
CA PHE A 964 -35.85 -6.31 -17.33
C PHE A 964 -36.63 -5.61 -18.43
N LYS A 965 -37.16 -4.42 -18.13
CA LYS A 965 -37.67 -3.48 -19.13
C LYS A 965 -37.36 -2.04 -18.73
N SER A 966 -37.62 -1.10 -19.65
CA SER A 966 -37.67 0.31 -19.32
C SER A 966 -38.97 0.66 -18.58
N TRP A 967 -38.87 1.49 -17.55
CA TRP A 967 -40.00 1.90 -16.72
C TRP A 967 -40.26 3.40 -16.80
N ASN A 968 -41.52 3.80 -16.58
CA ASN A 968 -41.97 5.20 -16.47
C ASN A 968 -41.58 6.06 -17.68
N ASN A 969 -41.68 5.51 -18.89
CA ASN A 969 -41.31 6.15 -20.16
C ASN A 969 -39.87 6.71 -20.18
N ASN A 970 -38.98 6.20 -19.33
CA ASN A 970 -37.57 6.59 -19.29
C ASN A 970 -36.71 5.45 -19.88
N PRO A 971 -36.06 5.65 -21.04
CA PRO A 971 -35.27 4.61 -21.69
C PRO A 971 -34.01 4.21 -20.91
N ASN A 972 -33.56 5.02 -19.94
CA ASN A 972 -32.39 4.71 -19.10
C ASN A 972 -32.77 4.07 -17.76
N ARG A 973 -34.07 3.96 -17.44
CA ARG A 973 -34.55 3.32 -16.21
C ARG A 973 -34.84 1.85 -16.46
N ILE A 974 -33.78 1.06 -16.54
CA ILE A 974 -33.88 -0.39 -16.73
C ILE A 974 -33.93 -1.06 -15.37
N LEU A 975 -35.07 -1.66 -15.04
CA LEU A 975 -35.33 -2.29 -13.75
C LEU A 975 -36.01 -3.65 -13.95
N PRO A 976 -35.88 -4.58 -12.97
CA PRO A 976 -36.53 -5.89 -13.04
C PRO A 976 -38.04 -5.79 -13.29
N GLU A 977 -38.55 -6.62 -14.18
CA GLU A 977 -39.97 -6.76 -14.48
C GLU A 977 -40.52 -8.06 -13.91
N ILE A 978 -39.83 -9.17 -14.18
CA ILE A 978 -40.29 -10.51 -13.88
C ILE A 978 -39.11 -11.33 -13.36
N VAL A 979 -39.32 -12.06 -12.28
CA VAL A 979 -38.40 -13.11 -11.83
C VAL A 979 -39.06 -14.47 -12.05
N ARG A 980 -38.45 -15.29 -12.90
CA ARG A 980 -38.88 -16.65 -13.23
C ARG A 980 -38.03 -17.66 -12.50
N PHE A 981 -38.65 -18.77 -12.12
CA PHE A 981 -37.97 -19.92 -11.53
C PHE A 981 -38.38 -21.20 -12.24
N SER A 982 -37.45 -22.14 -12.34
CA SER A 982 -37.71 -23.52 -12.68
C SER A 982 -37.09 -24.42 -11.62
N LYS A 983 -37.78 -25.50 -11.27
CA LYS A 983 -37.25 -26.59 -10.46
C LYS A 983 -36.82 -27.72 -11.39
N GLY A 984 -35.57 -28.14 -11.26
CA GLY A 984 -35.00 -29.20 -12.09
C GLY A 984 -34.96 -28.84 -13.58
N THR A 985 -35.53 -29.72 -14.40
CA THR A 985 -35.71 -29.55 -15.85
C THR A 985 -37.10 -29.03 -16.23
N GLY A 986 -37.92 -28.62 -15.25
CA GLY A 986 -39.25 -28.06 -15.49
C GLY A 986 -39.21 -26.78 -16.32
N ALA A 987 -40.37 -26.37 -16.84
CA ALA A 987 -40.50 -25.08 -17.53
C ALA A 987 -40.22 -23.92 -16.57
N LEU A 988 -39.75 -22.78 -17.11
CA LEU A 988 -39.63 -21.54 -16.35
C LEU A 988 -41.02 -20.97 -16.07
N GLU A 989 -41.33 -20.74 -14.81
CA GLU A 989 -42.58 -20.16 -14.34
C GLU A 989 -42.32 -18.78 -13.75
N ASP A 990 -43.15 -17.78 -14.08
CA ASP A 990 -43.07 -16.49 -13.40
C ASP A 990 -43.44 -16.68 -11.93
N ARG A 991 -42.61 -16.16 -11.02
CA ARG A 991 -42.88 -16.22 -9.58
C ARG A 991 -43.12 -14.85 -9.01
N ILE A 992 -42.30 -13.87 -9.38
CA ILE A 992 -42.41 -12.50 -8.90
C ILE A 992 -42.67 -11.60 -10.11
N LEU A 993 -43.76 -10.83 -10.02
CA LEU A 993 -44.16 -9.84 -11.01
C LEU A 993 -44.08 -8.47 -10.35
N ILE A 994 -43.28 -7.58 -10.91
CA ILE A 994 -43.22 -6.19 -10.49
C ILE A 994 -44.13 -5.43 -11.45
N GLU A 995 -45.17 -4.80 -10.91
CA GLU A 995 -46.24 -4.18 -11.70
C GLU A 995 -46.01 -2.66 -11.84
N LYS A 996 -45.40 -2.01 -10.84
CA LYS A 996 -45.13 -0.58 -10.85
C LYS A 996 -43.85 -0.21 -10.09
N TYR A 997 -43.15 0.80 -10.60
CA TYR A 997 -42.08 1.53 -9.91
C TYR A 997 -42.48 3.00 -9.74
N ASP A 998 -42.06 3.61 -8.64
CA ASP A 998 -42.27 5.04 -8.42
C ASP A 998 -41.34 5.92 -9.30
N GLY A 999 -41.48 7.23 -9.15
CA GLY A 999 -40.66 8.23 -9.83
C GLY A 999 -39.15 8.14 -9.53
N PHE A 1000 -38.74 7.50 -8.43
CA PHE A 1000 -37.36 7.36 -7.99
C PHE A 1000 -36.77 5.96 -8.25
N GLY A 1001 -37.56 5.05 -8.84
CA GLY A 1001 -37.13 3.70 -9.20
C GLY A 1001 -37.27 2.67 -8.07
N ASN A 1002 -38.10 2.96 -7.07
CA ASN A 1002 -38.44 2.00 -6.02
C ASN A 1002 -39.65 1.17 -6.43
N MET A 1003 -39.65 -0.11 -6.03
CA MET A 1003 -40.78 -0.99 -6.29
C MET A 1003 -42.01 -0.48 -5.54
N ALA A 1004 -43.04 -0.04 -6.27
CA ALA A 1004 -44.29 0.48 -5.71
C ALA A 1004 -45.37 -0.61 -5.64
N GLN A 1005 -45.35 -1.59 -6.54
CA GLN A 1005 -46.32 -2.68 -6.56
C GLN A 1005 -45.66 -3.96 -7.06
N VAL A 1006 -45.74 -5.01 -6.25
CA VAL A 1006 -45.20 -6.34 -6.55
C VAL A 1006 -46.22 -7.40 -6.17
N ARG A 1007 -46.24 -8.51 -6.88
CA ARG A 1007 -47.04 -9.68 -6.49
C ARG A 1007 -46.32 -10.97 -6.83
N GLN A 1008 -46.68 -12.04 -6.14
CA GLN A 1008 -46.42 -13.37 -6.67
C GLN A 1008 -47.40 -13.64 -7.82
N LYS A 1009 -47.02 -14.43 -8.84
CA LYS A 1009 -47.84 -14.64 -10.06
C LYS A 1009 -49.32 -14.92 -9.77
N ASP A 1010 -49.56 -15.80 -8.80
CA ASP A 1010 -50.89 -16.22 -8.34
C ASP A 1010 -51.18 -15.76 -6.89
N GLY A 1011 -50.35 -14.88 -6.34
CA GLY A 1011 -50.50 -14.35 -4.99
C GLY A 1011 -51.09 -12.95 -4.96
N SER A 1012 -51.38 -12.48 -3.75
CA SER A 1012 -51.89 -11.14 -3.54
C SER A 1012 -50.82 -10.08 -3.83
N ARG A 1013 -51.29 -8.87 -4.17
CA ARG A 1013 -50.40 -7.72 -4.37
C ARG A 1013 -49.86 -7.21 -3.05
N THR A 1014 -48.65 -6.70 -3.08
CA THR A 1014 -48.08 -5.86 -2.04
C THR A 1014 -47.81 -4.49 -2.64
N TYR A 1015 -48.33 -3.46 -1.98
CA TYR A 1015 -48.11 -2.06 -2.33
C TYR A 1015 -47.11 -1.43 -1.38
N TYR A 1016 -46.21 -0.62 -1.93
CA TYR A 1016 -45.23 0.17 -1.19
C TYR A 1016 -45.33 1.62 -1.62
N GLN A 1017 -45.21 2.52 -0.66
CA GLN A 1017 -45.11 3.96 -0.92
C GLN A 1017 -43.92 4.54 -0.17
N TYR A 1018 -43.15 5.37 -0.87
CA TYR A 1018 -41.95 6.01 -0.38
C TYR A 1018 -42.13 7.52 -0.32
N ASN A 1019 -41.39 8.19 0.55
CA ASN A 1019 -41.29 9.65 0.54
C ASN A 1019 -40.25 10.13 -0.49
N GLY A 1020 -40.13 11.44 -0.68
CA GLY A 1020 -39.15 12.05 -1.59
C GLY A 1020 -37.67 11.83 -1.22
N ARG A 1021 -37.38 11.15 -0.11
CA ARG A 1021 -36.03 10.79 0.37
C ARG A 1021 -35.73 9.31 0.25
N ASN A 1022 -36.55 8.58 -0.51
CA ASN A 1022 -36.42 7.14 -0.69
C ASN A 1022 -36.61 6.30 0.58
N GLN A 1023 -37.43 6.78 1.52
CA GLN A 1023 -37.76 6.06 2.74
C GLN A 1023 -39.16 5.47 2.63
N LEU A 1024 -39.31 4.19 2.99
CA LEU A 1024 -40.60 3.50 2.96
C LEU A 1024 -41.54 4.13 3.98
N MET A 1025 -42.72 4.60 3.57
CA MET A 1025 -43.72 5.24 4.43
C MET A 1025 -44.93 4.35 4.70
N LEU A 1026 -45.25 3.45 3.76
CA LEU A 1026 -46.41 2.58 3.83
C LEU A 1026 -46.14 1.27 3.09
N LYS A 1027 -46.50 0.15 3.72
CA LYS A 1027 -46.56 -1.19 3.14
C LYS A 1027 -47.98 -1.73 3.31
N ILE A 1028 -48.60 -2.20 2.24
CA ILE A 1028 -49.90 -2.89 2.28
C ILE A 1028 -49.74 -4.28 1.66
N GLU A 1029 -49.84 -5.32 2.47
CA GLU A 1029 -49.89 -6.71 2.01
C GLU A 1029 -51.34 -7.14 1.78
N ASN A 1030 -51.59 -8.01 0.81
CA ASN A 1030 -52.91 -8.31 0.28
C ASN A 1030 -53.64 -7.05 -0.24
N TYR A 1031 -52.92 -6.21 -0.97
CA TYR A 1031 -53.46 -4.98 -1.54
C TYR A 1031 -54.54 -5.28 -2.59
N ILE A 1032 -55.74 -4.75 -2.34
CA ILE A 1032 -56.86 -4.75 -3.28
C ILE A 1032 -57.05 -3.29 -3.71
N PRO A 1033 -56.85 -2.95 -4.99
CA PRO A 1033 -57.08 -1.59 -5.48
C PRO A 1033 -58.52 -1.17 -5.22
N VAL A 1034 -58.72 -0.02 -4.57
CA VAL A 1034 -60.04 0.47 -4.16
C VAL A 1034 -60.80 1.14 -5.33
N ASP A 1035 -60.11 1.44 -6.44
CA ASP A 1035 -60.72 1.93 -7.68
C ASP A 1035 -59.89 1.58 -8.93
N SER A 1036 -60.51 1.61 -10.12
CA SER A 1036 -59.85 1.34 -11.40
C SER A 1036 -58.83 2.40 -11.85
N ASP A 1037 -58.75 3.53 -11.14
CA ASP A 1037 -57.98 4.73 -11.54
C ASP A 1037 -56.87 5.12 -10.54
N ASP A 1038 -56.45 4.19 -9.69
CA ASP A 1038 -55.46 4.37 -8.62
C ASP A 1038 -54.01 4.53 -9.13
N THR A 1039 -53.78 5.52 -10.01
CA THR A 1039 -52.53 5.69 -10.77
C THR A 1039 -51.82 7.03 -10.60
N ALA A 1040 -52.30 7.96 -9.77
CA ALA A 1040 -51.67 9.28 -9.69
C ALA A 1040 -51.33 9.83 -8.30
N ASN A 1041 -52.07 9.47 -7.23
CA ASN A 1041 -51.94 10.16 -5.95
C ASN A 1041 -51.43 9.27 -4.81
N PRO A 1042 -50.43 9.71 -4.02
CA PRO A 1042 -49.97 9.00 -2.83
C PRO A 1042 -51.12 8.79 -1.84
N ILE A 1043 -51.20 7.61 -1.22
CA ILE A 1043 -52.16 7.37 -0.13
C ILE A 1043 -51.78 8.30 1.03
N PRO A 1044 -52.72 9.15 1.52
CA PRO A 1044 -52.45 10.03 2.65
C PRO A 1044 -52.07 9.21 3.89
N LEU A 1045 -50.97 9.60 4.54
CA LEU A 1045 -50.55 8.97 5.79
C LEU A 1045 -51.44 9.53 6.92
N PRO A 1046 -52.19 8.69 7.65
CA PRO A 1046 -52.99 9.17 8.77
C PRO A 1046 -52.08 9.63 9.91
N GLU A 1047 -52.37 10.80 10.49
CA GLU A 1047 -51.80 11.20 11.79
C GLU A 1047 -52.48 10.38 12.89
N LEU A 1048 -51.95 9.19 13.16
CA LEU A 1048 -52.41 8.35 14.26
C LEU A 1048 -51.77 8.87 15.56
N THR A 1049 -52.56 9.64 16.31
CA THR A 1049 -52.23 10.02 17.69
C THR A 1049 -52.42 8.81 18.61
N PRO A 1050 -51.52 8.59 19.59
CA PRO A 1050 -51.71 7.53 20.59
C PRO A 1050 -53.08 7.65 21.27
N GLY A 1051 -53.89 6.60 21.18
CA GLY A 1051 -55.25 6.54 21.75
C GLY A 1051 -56.41 6.83 20.78
N SER A 1052 -56.14 7.14 19.50
CA SER A 1052 -57.20 7.27 18.49
C SER A 1052 -57.85 5.91 18.13
N PRO A 1053 -59.16 5.87 17.77
CA PRO A 1053 -59.83 4.65 17.30
C PRO A 1053 -59.11 4.07 16.08
N CYS A 1054 -58.81 2.78 16.10
CA CYS A 1054 -58.13 2.13 14.98
C CYS A 1054 -59.10 1.87 13.80
N GLY A 1055 -59.05 2.72 12.78
CA GLY A 1055 -59.84 2.57 11.54
C GLY A 1055 -59.12 1.86 10.39
N LEU A 1056 -57.83 1.52 10.54
CA LEU A 1056 -57.01 1.00 9.43
C LEU A 1056 -57.54 -0.32 8.84
N SER A 1057 -57.99 -1.23 9.71
CA SER A 1057 -58.59 -2.50 9.30
C SER A 1057 -59.94 -2.35 8.60
N GLN A 1058 -60.64 -1.23 8.80
CA GLN A 1058 -61.88 -0.89 8.11
C GLN A 1058 -61.62 -0.24 6.75
N SER A 1059 -60.58 0.59 6.65
CA SER A 1059 -60.17 1.24 5.39
C SER A 1059 -59.54 0.27 4.38
N TYR A 1060 -58.90 -0.80 4.86
CA TYR A 1060 -58.29 -1.84 4.02
C TYR A 1060 -58.70 -3.26 4.47
N PRO A 1061 -59.95 -3.69 4.19
CA PRO A 1061 -60.44 -4.99 4.63
C PRO A 1061 -59.62 -6.15 4.05
N GLY A 1062 -59.13 -7.04 4.91
CA GLY A 1062 -58.34 -8.22 4.50
C GLY A 1062 -56.88 -7.93 4.14
N SER A 1063 -56.43 -6.68 4.24
CA SER A 1063 -55.04 -6.29 4.03
C SER A 1063 -54.26 -6.16 5.35
N ILE A 1064 -52.95 -6.37 5.30
CA ILE A 1064 -52.03 -6.06 6.42
C ILE A 1064 -51.34 -4.74 6.07
N VAL A 1065 -51.58 -3.71 6.88
CA VAL A 1065 -51.08 -2.36 6.65
C VAL A 1065 -49.99 -2.06 7.68
N THR A 1066 -48.87 -1.51 7.22
CA THR A 1066 -47.82 -1.00 8.09
C THR A 1066 -47.42 0.39 7.66
N PHE A 1067 -47.55 1.36 8.57
CA PHE A 1067 -47.04 2.71 8.39
C PHE A 1067 -45.68 2.87 9.05
N PHE A 1068 -44.83 3.68 8.44
CA PHE A 1068 -43.48 3.97 8.90
C PHE A 1068 -43.33 5.47 9.09
N TYR A 1069 -43.02 5.88 10.32
CA TYR A 1069 -42.87 7.29 10.69
C TYR A 1069 -41.41 7.55 11.05
N TYR A 1070 -40.86 8.61 10.47
CA TYR A 1070 -39.47 9.02 10.67
C TYR A 1070 -39.43 10.26 11.56
N ASP A 1071 -38.39 10.35 12.39
CA ASP A 1071 -38.14 11.53 13.22
C ASP A 1071 -37.93 12.77 12.36
N ALA A 1072 -38.57 13.88 12.71
CA ALA A 1072 -38.57 15.08 11.89
C ALA A 1072 -37.18 15.74 11.78
N VAL A 1073 -36.28 15.47 12.73
CA VAL A 1073 -34.93 16.06 12.76
C VAL A 1073 -33.92 15.07 12.17
N THR A 1074 -33.74 13.91 12.80
CA THR A 1074 -32.74 12.89 12.44
C THR A 1074 -33.12 12.07 11.20
N LYS A 1075 -34.40 12.06 10.81
CA LYS A 1075 -34.93 11.29 9.67
C LYS A 1075 -34.76 9.78 9.80
N LEU A 1076 -34.42 9.29 10.99
CA LEU A 1076 -34.38 7.86 11.30
C LEU A 1076 -35.79 7.36 11.58
N LEU A 1077 -36.04 6.07 11.39
CA LEU A 1077 -37.35 5.46 11.64
C LEU A 1077 -37.66 5.60 13.13
N ALA A 1078 -38.64 6.41 13.52
CA ALA A 1078 -38.96 6.66 14.93
C ALA A 1078 -39.98 5.65 15.46
N ARG A 1079 -40.96 5.31 14.62
CA ARG A 1079 -41.98 4.31 14.96
C ARG A 1079 -42.60 3.67 13.73
N THR A 1080 -43.11 2.47 13.90
CA THR A 1080 -44.02 1.82 12.95
C THR A 1080 -45.38 1.61 13.58
N VAL A 1081 -46.42 1.57 12.74
CA VAL A 1081 -47.80 1.32 13.17
C VAL A 1081 -48.38 0.20 12.34
N ASP A 1082 -48.83 -0.87 12.99
CA ASP A 1082 -49.43 -2.04 12.33
C ASP A 1082 -50.94 -1.84 12.02
N THR A 1083 -51.56 -2.83 11.38
CA THR A 1083 -53.00 -2.82 11.02
C THR A 1083 -53.93 -2.66 12.21
N ASN A 1084 -53.47 -3.05 13.41
CA ASN A 1084 -54.21 -2.96 14.67
C ASN A 1084 -53.86 -1.66 15.43
N CYS A 1085 -53.16 -0.73 14.78
CA CYS A 1085 -52.70 0.53 15.34
C CYS A 1085 -51.79 0.37 16.56
N ARG A 1086 -51.09 -0.76 16.68
CA ARG A 1086 -50.03 -0.94 17.67
C ARG A 1086 -48.75 -0.28 17.18
N ASN A 1087 -48.07 0.40 18.10
CA ASN A 1087 -46.84 1.12 17.79
C ASN A 1087 -45.66 0.21 18.11
N THR A 1088 -44.63 0.26 17.28
CA THR A 1088 -43.29 -0.20 17.64
C THR A 1088 -42.37 1.00 17.55
N TYR A 1089 -41.66 1.32 18.63
CA TYR A 1089 -40.79 2.50 18.72
C TYR A 1089 -39.32 2.10 18.54
N TYR A 1090 -38.54 2.97 17.91
CA TYR A 1090 -37.12 2.75 17.64
C TYR A 1090 -36.32 3.91 18.23
N GLU A 1091 -35.34 3.60 19.07
CA GLU A 1091 -34.46 4.57 19.71
C GLU A 1091 -33.04 4.39 19.18
N TYR A 1092 -32.32 5.49 18.96
CA TYR A 1092 -30.96 5.50 18.41
C TYR A 1092 -29.95 6.12 19.38
N ASP A 1093 -28.68 5.74 19.26
CA ASP A 1093 -27.55 6.30 20.00
C ASP A 1093 -27.02 7.62 19.39
N SER A 1094 -25.86 8.09 19.86
CA SER A 1094 -25.27 9.37 19.40
C SER A 1094 -24.71 9.31 17.99
N LEU A 1095 -24.29 8.13 17.51
CA LEU A 1095 -23.82 7.90 16.15
C LEU A 1095 -24.98 7.59 15.18
N LEU A 1096 -26.22 7.78 15.62
CA LEU A 1096 -27.42 7.49 14.84
C LEU A 1096 -27.58 5.99 14.53
N ARG A 1097 -27.03 5.11 15.38
CA ARG A 1097 -27.18 3.65 15.30
C ARG A 1097 -28.35 3.20 16.17
N LEU A 1098 -29.06 2.15 15.76
CA LEU A 1098 -30.21 1.65 16.52
C LEU A 1098 -29.76 1.14 17.90
N LYS A 1099 -30.44 1.59 18.94
CA LYS A 1099 -30.16 1.28 20.35
C LYS A 1099 -31.24 0.41 20.97
N ARG A 1100 -32.52 0.69 20.73
CA ARG A 1100 -33.64 -0.07 21.32
C ARG A 1100 -34.82 -0.13 20.38
N ILE A 1101 -35.56 -1.22 20.43
CA ILE A 1101 -36.89 -1.39 19.86
C ILE A 1101 -37.85 -1.65 21.01
N LYS A 1102 -38.94 -0.89 21.08
CA LYS A 1102 -39.95 -1.01 22.12
C LYS A 1102 -41.32 -1.33 21.54
N ASP A 1103 -42.13 -2.07 22.28
CA ASP A 1103 -43.51 -2.37 21.92
C ASP A 1103 -44.44 -1.16 22.16
N HIS A 1104 -45.72 -1.37 21.92
CA HIS A 1104 -46.75 -0.34 22.06
C HIS A 1104 -46.86 0.18 23.49
N ASP A 1105 -46.57 -0.67 24.48
CA ASP A 1105 -46.66 -0.35 25.91
C ASP A 1105 -45.34 0.24 26.45
N GLY A 1106 -44.32 0.38 25.59
CA GLY A 1106 -43.01 0.93 25.93
C GLY A 1106 -42.04 -0.09 26.54
N ASN A 1107 -42.40 -1.37 26.56
CA ASN A 1107 -41.48 -2.43 26.98
C ASN A 1107 -40.42 -2.65 25.90
N ILE A 1108 -39.20 -2.93 26.32
CA ILE A 1108 -38.10 -3.23 25.40
C ILE A 1108 -38.35 -4.61 24.79
N ILE A 1109 -38.53 -4.66 23.47
CA ILE A 1109 -38.57 -5.91 22.69
C ILE A 1109 -37.15 -6.38 22.43
N GLU A 1110 -36.31 -5.46 21.95
CA GLU A 1110 -34.92 -5.70 21.62
C GLU A 1110 -34.09 -4.50 22.09
N GLU A 1111 -32.99 -4.77 22.79
CA GLU A 1111 -32.00 -3.76 23.13
C GLU A 1111 -30.70 -4.10 22.42
N TYR A 1112 -30.29 -3.19 21.54
CA TYR A 1112 -29.00 -3.17 20.90
C TYR A 1112 -28.09 -2.36 21.79
N ASP A 1113 -27.61 -3.03 22.83
CA ASP A 1113 -26.47 -2.47 23.50
C ASP A 1113 -25.29 -2.63 22.55
N THR A 1114 -24.81 -1.52 21.97
CA THR A 1114 -23.44 -1.44 21.47
C THR A 1114 -22.47 -1.44 22.65
N ASN A 1115 -22.76 -2.19 23.71
CA ASN A 1115 -21.74 -2.71 24.59
C ASN A 1115 -20.79 -3.48 23.68
N TYR A 1116 -19.55 -3.01 23.69
CA TYR A 1116 -18.38 -3.64 23.11
C TYR A 1116 -18.15 -4.88 23.97
N ARG A 1117 -19.02 -5.87 23.82
CA ARG A 1117 -19.26 -6.89 24.83
C ARG A 1117 -18.05 -7.81 24.85
N THR A 1118 -17.29 -7.64 25.93
CA THR A 1118 -16.73 -8.72 26.77
C THR A 1118 -17.15 -10.12 26.32
N ASN A 1119 -16.24 -10.81 25.66
CA ASN A 1119 -16.12 -12.25 25.80
C ASN A 1119 -14.69 -12.56 26.20
#